data_AF-A0A352SXY8-F1
#
_entry.id   AF-A0A352SXY8-F1
#
_cell.length_a   1.000
_cell.length_b   1.000
_cell.length_c   1.000
_cell.angle_alpha   90.00
_cell.angle_beta   90.00
_cell.angle_gamma   90.00
#
_symmetry.space_group_name_H-M   'P 1'
#
loop_
_entity.id
_entity.type
_entity.pdbx_description
1 polymer ?
#
loop_
_entity_poly.entity_id
_entity_poly.type
_entity_poly.pdbx_seq_one_letter_code
_entity_poly.pdbx_strand_id
1 'polypeptide(L)'
;MKSTGADRGGVAQAMFNSLEQQLVKINSDGDIVREYTSVGKDDKIPVLLISRIATPNYDFTVGFQHIDSEDKNYAGDKVDLTKYLFQSVEAYFNKNKDKEVVYVGKVNSLTYSDEYEDETFTGNKLVELEVGDYNFDVSGALVSYNNAEAKLGDFKAKDLEDSKITVVLKDDETRIKDDAKVAGILVEKASTFVQIEEEYKADATSIDEIYLPVKSKKVDAKNLIVKGAVTELADIEKDDIVAAYAPFDNEEPTVEAPDKLMLVVSRKTVDGKITGTAKDAYYVDRTKYEINDALNIDVLEVGDAGTFYLDDNGKIIAFKGESEGDKTYAVVEEMISGRYELNTAGDKATVTRAPKVKLNTSSNETITYSFDLELKKVGTTWVVDDAKLAGLFDVAQSGAGDRVIGILPAKDLTDKLVSYSIDSKSKDISAIEEAGRAIDMKTDSKSFVLASNAVIFDADGDVISESKLGSEVQGYAVYKNGKIVALFAKNTADKETYYYAYINSVYQDTDNSGDKVQRVNAYIQGSKNEKLFTAKKDTLSFSNSTDKGLYVLGLNDEDVVQGSKGAVSFNKANATTASAVNTSTGKIELASGAVYFDQNAGTIIRIKTDGTIESVGKISAIKANETKILTFKAITGYTGSTPTYSLDTVNFIIIVDQP
;
A
#
# COMPACT_ATOMS: atom_id res chain seq x y z
N MET A 1 -15.99 -25.64 46.22
CA MET A 1 -16.63 -25.79 44.90
C MET A 1 -16.76 -24.40 44.29
N LYS A 2 -15.93 -24.06 43.31
CA LYS A 2 -16.14 -22.85 42.49
C LYS A 2 -17.23 -23.20 41.48
N SER A 3 -18.30 -22.40 41.41
CA SER A 3 -19.31 -22.53 40.37
C SER A 3 -18.66 -22.28 39.01
N THR A 4 -18.49 -23.33 38.22
CA THR A 4 -18.25 -23.22 36.78
C THR A 4 -19.43 -22.45 36.19
N GLY A 5 -19.17 -21.24 35.68
CA GLY A 5 -20.18 -20.44 34.99
C GLY A 5 -20.80 -21.26 33.86
N ALA A 6 -22.12 -21.11 33.67
CA ALA A 6 -22.83 -21.81 32.60
C ALA A 6 -22.17 -21.52 31.26
N ASP A 7 -22.00 -22.56 30.45
CA ASP A 7 -21.59 -22.42 29.05
C ASP A 7 -22.64 -21.58 28.32
N ARG A 8 -22.28 -20.33 28.05
CA ARG A 8 -23.17 -19.33 27.44
C ARG A 8 -23.63 -19.79 26.05
N GLY A 9 -22.79 -20.54 25.33
CA GLY A 9 -23.12 -21.15 24.04
C GLY A 9 -24.17 -22.25 24.19
N GLY A 10 -23.96 -23.18 25.12
CA GLY A 10 -24.93 -24.24 25.42
C GLY A 10 -26.29 -23.72 25.88
N VAL A 11 -26.32 -22.66 26.70
CA VAL A 11 -27.58 -22.01 27.13
C VAL A 11 -28.29 -21.33 25.96
N ALA A 12 -27.57 -20.60 25.10
CA ALA A 12 -28.14 -19.96 23.92
C ALA A 12 -28.72 -20.99 22.93
N GLN A 13 -28.02 -22.10 22.70
CA GLN A 13 -28.49 -23.19 21.84
C GLN A 13 -29.76 -23.84 22.41
N ALA A 14 -29.80 -24.10 23.72
CA ALA A 14 -30.98 -24.66 24.37
C ALA A 14 -32.20 -23.72 24.29
N MET A 15 -31.98 -22.40 24.43
CA MET A 15 -33.02 -21.40 24.24
C MET A 15 -33.51 -21.36 22.79
N PHE A 16 -32.60 -21.37 21.82
CA PHE A 16 -32.97 -21.39 20.39
C PHE A 16 -33.80 -22.64 20.05
N ASN A 17 -33.32 -23.82 20.42
CA ASN A 17 -34.03 -25.09 20.20
C ASN A 17 -35.40 -25.14 20.89
N SER A 18 -35.60 -24.37 21.97
CA SER A 18 -36.89 -24.29 22.67
C SER A 18 -37.95 -23.53 21.87
N LEU A 19 -37.54 -22.54 21.05
CA LEU A 19 -38.45 -21.74 20.24
C LEU A 19 -39.12 -22.56 19.13
N GLU A 20 -38.43 -23.57 18.63
CA GLU A 20 -38.90 -24.52 17.62
C GLU A 20 -39.73 -25.68 18.19
N GLN A 21 -39.93 -25.74 19.52
CA GLN A 21 -40.74 -26.78 20.11
C GLN A 21 -42.22 -26.57 19.76
N GLN A 22 -42.85 -27.64 19.25
CA GLN A 22 -44.28 -27.65 19.01
C GLN A 22 -45.05 -27.57 20.33
N LEU A 23 -46.02 -26.66 20.39
CA LEU A 23 -46.96 -26.56 21.50
C LEU A 23 -47.86 -27.77 21.57
N VAL A 24 -48.16 -28.17 22.79
CA VAL A 24 -49.14 -29.21 23.11
C VAL A 24 -50.23 -28.62 23.99
N LYS A 25 -51.44 -29.15 23.88
CA LYS A 25 -52.59 -28.81 24.72
C LYS A 25 -53.25 -30.07 25.26
N ILE A 26 -54.05 -29.92 26.30
CA ILE A 26 -54.86 -31.01 26.85
C ILE A 26 -56.23 -30.97 26.14
N ASN A 27 -56.67 -32.10 25.56
CA ASN A 27 -57.99 -32.20 24.94
C ASN A 27 -59.12 -32.40 25.99
N SER A 28 -60.37 -32.50 25.55
CA SER A 28 -61.53 -32.73 26.44
C SER A 28 -61.46 -34.04 27.22
N ASP A 29 -60.69 -35.01 26.73
CA ASP A 29 -60.54 -36.34 27.31
C ASP A 29 -59.35 -36.44 28.28
N GLY A 30 -58.57 -35.35 28.42
CA GLY A 30 -57.39 -35.28 29.29
C GLY A 30 -56.08 -35.68 28.60
N ASP A 31 -56.09 -35.99 27.30
CA ASP A 31 -54.89 -36.38 26.56
C ASP A 31 -54.07 -35.17 26.10
N ILE A 32 -52.74 -35.33 26.08
CA ILE A 32 -51.81 -34.36 25.50
C ILE A 32 -51.84 -34.49 23.98
N VAL A 33 -52.33 -33.47 23.29
CA VAL A 33 -52.38 -33.40 21.83
C VAL A 33 -51.53 -32.25 21.30
N ARG A 34 -50.85 -32.50 20.18
CA ARG A 34 -50.07 -31.51 19.44
C ARG A 34 -50.96 -30.42 18.86
N GLU A 35 -50.55 -29.16 19.00
CA GLU A 35 -51.27 -28.01 18.48
C GLU A 35 -50.87 -27.74 17.02
N TYR A 36 -51.89 -27.53 16.18
CA TYR A 36 -51.74 -27.24 14.75
C TYR A 36 -52.62 -26.06 14.38
N THR A 37 -52.16 -25.25 13.42
CA THR A 37 -52.98 -24.27 12.71
C THR A 37 -53.19 -24.73 11.26
N SER A 38 -54.25 -24.24 10.63
CA SER A 38 -54.58 -24.52 9.23
C SER A 38 -54.63 -23.20 8.47
N VAL A 39 -53.77 -23.05 7.46
CA VAL A 39 -53.78 -21.90 6.53
C VAL A 39 -54.48 -22.22 5.20
N GLY A 40 -54.85 -23.49 4.99
CA GLY A 40 -55.58 -23.97 3.82
C GLY A 40 -56.43 -25.20 4.16
N LYS A 41 -57.04 -25.83 3.13
CA LYS A 41 -57.98 -26.94 3.33
C LYS A 41 -57.34 -28.26 3.79
N ASP A 42 -56.03 -28.46 3.64
CA ASP A 42 -55.37 -29.73 3.98
C ASP A 42 -53.96 -29.60 4.62
N ASP A 43 -53.52 -28.40 5.04
CA ASP A 43 -52.20 -28.21 5.67
C ASP A 43 -52.29 -28.01 7.18
N LYS A 44 -51.80 -28.99 7.95
CA LYS A 44 -51.59 -28.87 9.40
C LYS A 44 -50.18 -28.34 9.68
N ILE A 45 -50.06 -27.05 9.99
CA ILE A 45 -48.79 -26.44 10.39
C ILE A 45 -48.65 -26.53 11.92
N PRO A 46 -47.56 -27.12 12.46
CA PRO A 46 -47.28 -27.13 13.90
C PRO A 46 -47.25 -25.71 14.50
N VAL A 47 -47.96 -25.48 15.61
CA VAL A 47 -47.82 -24.20 16.33
C VAL A 47 -46.60 -24.27 17.23
N LEU A 48 -45.62 -23.40 17.00
CA LEU A 48 -44.36 -23.38 17.74
C LEU A 48 -44.44 -22.54 19.02
N LEU A 49 -43.55 -22.79 19.98
CA LEU A 49 -43.50 -22.05 21.25
C LEU A 49 -43.32 -20.55 21.02
N ILE A 50 -42.54 -20.14 20.02
CA ILE A 50 -42.33 -18.75 19.64
C ILE A 50 -43.66 -18.01 19.34
N SER A 51 -44.71 -18.71 18.88
CA SER A 51 -46.04 -18.13 18.66
C SER A 51 -46.72 -17.62 19.93
N ARG A 52 -46.19 -17.93 21.13
CA ARG A 52 -46.67 -17.32 22.39
C ARG A 52 -46.32 -15.85 22.49
N ILE A 53 -45.17 -15.43 21.97
CA ILE A 53 -44.67 -14.05 22.04
C ILE A 53 -44.64 -13.33 20.68
N ALA A 54 -44.79 -14.07 19.59
CA ALA A 54 -44.78 -13.55 18.23
C ALA A 54 -45.99 -14.04 17.42
N THR A 55 -46.33 -13.32 16.35
CA THR A 55 -47.39 -13.67 15.40
C THR A 55 -46.73 -14.20 14.12
N PRO A 56 -47.02 -15.44 13.71
CA PRO A 56 -46.43 -16.01 12.50
C PRO A 56 -47.06 -15.43 11.23
N ASN A 57 -46.21 -15.16 10.25
CA ASN A 57 -46.54 -15.05 8.84
C ASN A 57 -45.76 -16.14 8.10
N TYR A 58 -46.46 -17.18 7.65
CA TYR A 58 -45.84 -18.39 7.10
C TYR A 58 -45.32 -18.24 5.65
N ASP A 59 -45.65 -17.12 4.99
CA ASP A 59 -45.32 -16.85 3.59
C ASP A 59 -44.90 -15.39 3.43
N PHE A 60 -43.90 -14.98 4.22
CA PHE A 60 -43.38 -13.61 4.21
C PHE A 60 -42.24 -13.49 3.21
N THR A 61 -42.46 -12.77 2.11
CA THR A 61 -41.40 -12.45 1.14
C THR A 61 -40.56 -11.28 1.63
N VAL A 62 -39.26 -11.49 1.78
CA VAL A 62 -38.31 -10.43 2.16
C VAL A 62 -37.96 -9.58 0.93
N GLY A 63 -37.92 -8.26 1.10
CA GLY A 63 -37.57 -7.30 0.06
C GLY A 63 -36.78 -6.13 0.66
N PHE A 64 -36.31 -5.20 -0.16
CA PHE A 64 -35.45 -4.10 0.28
C PHE A 64 -36.07 -3.24 1.40
N GLN A 65 -37.38 -2.99 1.33
CA GLN A 65 -38.12 -2.24 2.34
C GLN A 65 -38.07 -2.88 3.74
N HIS A 66 -37.73 -4.17 3.84
CA HIS A 66 -37.64 -4.89 5.10
C HIS A 66 -36.23 -4.82 5.73
N ILE A 67 -35.20 -4.45 4.95
CA ILE A 67 -33.79 -4.36 5.39
C ILE A 67 -33.27 -2.91 5.48
N ASP A 68 -33.92 -1.96 4.81
CA ASP A 68 -33.60 -0.53 4.95
C ASP A 68 -34.20 0.04 6.24
N SER A 69 -33.36 0.47 7.18
CA SER A 69 -33.81 1.02 8.46
C SER A 69 -34.38 2.43 8.40
N GLU A 70 -34.35 3.12 7.24
CA GLU A 70 -35.16 4.33 7.01
C GLU A 70 -36.55 4.01 6.43
N ASP A 71 -36.80 2.79 5.95
CA ASP A 71 -38.12 2.43 5.41
C ASP A 71 -39.13 2.20 6.54
N LYS A 72 -40.36 2.67 6.33
CA LYS A 72 -41.48 2.49 7.26
C LYS A 72 -41.85 1.02 7.50
N ASN A 73 -41.40 0.10 6.65
CA ASN A 73 -41.63 -1.34 6.70
C ASN A 73 -40.40 -2.12 7.15
N TYR A 74 -39.35 -1.44 7.62
CA TYR A 74 -38.16 -2.07 8.17
C TYR A 74 -38.53 -3.13 9.22
N ALA A 75 -37.98 -4.32 9.04
CA ALA A 75 -38.27 -5.48 9.87
C ALA A 75 -37.02 -6.17 10.45
N GLY A 76 -35.82 -5.73 10.03
CA GLY A 76 -34.54 -6.36 10.34
C GLY A 76 -33.87 -5.95 11.66
N ASP A 77 -34.57 -5.26 12.58
CA ASP A 77 -33.96 -4.71 13.82
C ASP A 77 -33.45 -5.79 14.79
N LYS A 78 -34.13 -6.95 14.82
CA LYS A 78 -33.79 -8.05 15.75
C LYS A 78 -33.18 -9.25 15.06
N VAL A 79 -33.47 -9.45 13.79
CA VAL A 79 -32.98 -10.54 12.95
C VAL A 79 -32.47 -9.93 11.66
N ASP A 80 -31.23 -10.23 11.28
CA ASP A 80 -30.72 -9.84 9.97
C ASP A 80 -31.46 -10.59 8.85
N LEU A 81 -32.27 -9.84 8.09
CA LEU A 81 -33.07 -10.34 6.99
C LEU A 81 -32.35 -10.27 5.64
N THR A 82 -31.15 -9.69 5.56
CA THR A 82 -30.40 -9.49 4.31
C THR A 82 -30.14 -10.81 3.60
N LYS A 83 -29.78 -11.85 4.34
CA LYS A 83 -29.56 -13.21 3.83
C LYS A 83 -30.81 -13.91 3.26
N TYR A 84 -32.00 -13.36 3.49
CA TYR A 84 -33.27 -13.88 3.01
C TYR A 84 -33.87 -13.04 1.88
N LEU A 85 -33.15 -12.04 1.36
CA LEU A 85 -33.67 -11.12 0.35
C LEU A 85 -34.27 -11.89 -0.85
N PHE A 86 -35.48 -11.49 -1.26
CA PHE A 86 -36.33 -12.09 -2.28
C PHE A 86 -36.91 -13.48 -1.96
N GLN A 87 -36.55 -14.08 -0.82
CA GLN A 87 -37.06 -15.38 -0.41
C GLN A 87 -38.37 -15.25 0.38
N SER A 88 -39.24 -16.24 0.25
CA SER A 88 -40.36 -16.50 1.15
C SER A 88 -39.88 -17.28 2.38
N VAL A 89 -40.19 -16.76 3.57
CA VAL A 89 -39.84 -17.37 4.85
C VAL A 89 -41.03 -17.39 5.81
N GLU A 90 -41.00 -18.29 6.79
CA GLU A 90 -41.86 -18.24 7.96
C GLU A 90 -41.33 -17.20 8.96
N ALA A 91 -41.83 -15.97 8.88
CA ALA A 91 -41.43 -14.88 9.75
C ALA A 91 -42.35 -14.76 10.98
N TYR A 92 -41.77 -14.55 12.15
CA TYR A 92 -42.50 -14.36 13.40
C TYR A 92 -42.34 -12.91 13.88
N PHE A 93 -43.43 -12.15 13.82
CA PHE A 93 -43.48 -10.73 14.17
C PHE A 93 -43.77 -10.52 15.65
N ASN A 94 -43.12 -9.56 16.29
CA ASN A 94 -43.37 -9.23 17.68
C ASN A 94 -44.85 -8.84 17.89
N LYS A 95 -45.53 -9.46 18.85
CA LYS A 95 -46.94 -9.13 19.14
C LYS A 95 -47.15 -7.69 19.59
N ASN A 96 -46.12 -7.07 20.16
CA ASN A 96 -46.16 -5.69 20.63
C ASN A 96 -45.63 -4.69 19.58
N LYS A 97 -45.02 -5.17 18.50
CA LYS A 97 -44.48 -4.37 17.39
C LYS A 97 -44.63 -5.18 16.09
N ASP A 98 -45.76 -4.98 15.44
CA ASP A 98 -46.23 -5.78 14.28
C ASP A 98 -45.31 -5.77 13.05
N LYS A 99 -44.32 -4.86 12.98
CA LYS A 99 -43.31 -4.81 11.91
C LYS A 99 -41.94 -5.36 12.29
N GLU A 100 -41.73 -5.76 13.54
CA GLU A 100 -40.43 -6.25 14.02
C GLU A 100 -40.39 -7.78 13.91
N VAL A 101 -39.56 -8.34 13.01
CA VAL A 101 -39.34 -9.79 12.96
C VAL A 101 -38.38 -10.18 14.07
N VAL A 102 -38.80 -11.13 14.92
CA VAL A 102 -38.00 -11.60 16.08
C VAL A 102 -37.45 -13.00 15.88
N TYR A 103 -37.96 -13.74 14.90
CA TYR A 103 -37.50 -15.09 14.57
C TYR A 103 -37.90 -15.42 13.13
N VAL A 104 -37.02 -16.10 12.41
CA VAL A 104 -37.28 -16.69 11.10
C VAL A 104 -37.20 -18.19 11.25
N GLY A 105 -38.28 -18.88 10.91
CA GLY A 105 -38.38 -20.34 10.94
C GLY A 105 -37.90 -20.95 9.63
N LYS A 106 -38.81 -21.65 8.95
CA LYS A 106 -38.51 -22.32 7.68
C LYS A 106 -38.34 -21.30 6.53
N VAL A 107 -37.37 -21.57 5.65
CA VAL A 107 -37.25 -20.92 4.34
C VAL A 107 -38.01 -21.76 3.31
N ASN A 108 -38.92 -21.13 2.58
CA ASN A 108 -39.78 -21.80 1.60
C ASN A 108 -39.23 -21.74 0.17
N SER A 109 -38.39 -20.75 -0.14
CA SER A 109 -37.80 -20.58 -1.47
C SER A 109 -36.67 -21.57 -1.74
N LEU A 110 -36.53 -21.94 -3.01
CA LEU A 110 -35.36 -22.64 -3.52
C LEU A 110 -34.33 -21.62 -4.02
N THR A 111 -33.08 -21.80 -3.60
CA THR A 111 -31.97 -20.94 -4.02
C THR A 111 -30.84 -21.77 -4.60
N TYR A 112 -30.13 -21.21 -5.58
CA TYR A 112 -28.89 -21.76 -6.11
C TYR A 112 -27.83 -20.67 -6.08
N SER A 113 -26.59 -21.00 -5.69
CA SER A 113 -25.49 -20.04 -5.66
C SER A 113 -24.22 -20.66 -6.19
N ASP A 114 -23.58 -19.95 -7.10
CA ASP A 114 -22.32 -20.33 -7.72
C ASP A 114 -21.63 -19.09 -8.33
N GLU A 115 -20.47 -19.28 -8.97
CA GLU A 115 -19.84 -18.25 -9.79
C GLU A 115 -20.66 -17.99 -11.07
N TYR A 116 -20.60 -16.74 -11.54
CA TYR A 116 -21.10 -16.34 -12.86
C TYR A 116 -20.31 -17.04 -13.97
N GLU A 117 -20.99 -17.53 -15.00
CA GLU A 117 -20.36 -18.20 -16.15
C GLU A 117 -20.59 -17.44 -17.47
N ASP A 118 -21.84 -17.16 -17.82
CA ASP A 118 -22.22 -16.49 -19.07
C ASP A 118 -23.60 -15.83 -18.94
N GLU A 119 -23.98 -15.04 -19.95
CA GLU A 119 -25.28 -14.41 -20.00
C GLU A 119 -25.82 -14.23 -21.42
N THR A 120 -27.15 -14.20 -21.51
CA THR A 120 -27.82 -13.87 -22.77
C THR A 120 -28.63 -12.58 -22.65
N PHE A 121 -28.37 -11.67 -23.60
CA PHE A 121 -29.16 -10.46 -23.80
C PHE A 121 -30.10 -10.58 -25.00
N THR A 122 -31.36 -10.15 -24.81
CA THR A 122 -32.27 -9.85 -25.93
C THR A 122 -32.40 -8.33 -26.06
N GLY A 123 -31.69 -7.75 -27.03
CA GLY A 123 -31.50 -6.30 -27.10
C GLY A 123 -30.62 -5.83 -25.93
N ASN A 124 -31.12 -4.92 -25.11
CA ASN A 124 -30.43 -4.42 -23.91
C ASN A 124 -31.00 -5.03 -22.62
N LYS A 125 -31.70 -6.17 -22.71
CA LYS A 125 -32.30 -6.83 -21.56
C LYS A 125 -31.60 -8.14 -21.31
N LEU A 126 -31.02 -8.27 -20.13
CA LEU A 126 -30.56 -9.54 -19.61
C LEU A 126 -31.79 -10.44 -19.43
N VAL A 127 -31.81 -11.57 -20.14
CA VAL A 127 -32.94 -12.52 -20.13
C VAL A 127 -32.55 -13.88 -19.57
N GLU A 128 -31.29 -14.26 -19.70
CA GLU A 128 -30.75 -15.53 -19.23
C GLU A 128 -29.41 -15.31 -18.54
N LEU A 129 -29.14 -16.11 -17.51
CA LEU A 129 -27.91 -16.06 -16.74
C LEU A 129 -27.45 -17.49 -16.45
N GLU A 130 -26.23 -17.82 -16.85
CA GLU A 130 -25.58 -19.08 -16.52
C GLU A 130 -24.83 -18.91 -15.20
N VAL A 131 -25.17 -19.75 -14.22
CA VAL A 131 -24.58 -19.75 -12.88
C VAL A 131 -24.19 -21.19 -12.56
N GLY A 132 -22.90 -21.46 -12.48
CA GLY A 132 -22.37 -22.82 -12.41
C GLY A 132 -22.88 -23.70 -13.56
N ASP A 133 -23.49 -24.83 -13.24
CA ASP A 133 -23.94 -25.81 -14.25
C ASP A 133 -25.35 -25.53 -14.84
N TYR A 134 -25.99 -24.41 -14.50
CA TYR A 134 -27.40 -24.17 -14.85
C TYR A 134 -27.67 -22.82 -15.50
N ASN A 135 -28.59 -22.82 -16.47
CA ASN A 135 -29.08 -21.62 -17.14
C ASN A 135 -30.45 -21.20 -16.58
N PHE A 136 -30.59 -19.94 -16.16
CA PHE A 136 -31.80 -19.43 -15.51
C PHE A 136 -32.52 -18.34 -16.30
N ASP A 137 -33.85 -18.42 -16.39
CA ASP A 137 -34.69 -17.33 -16.92
C ASP A 137 -34.81 -16.23 -15.86
N VAL A 138 -34.04 -15.15 -16.07
CA VAL A 138 -33.98 -13.99 -15.17
C VAL A 138 -34.93 -12.87 -15.58
N SER A 139 -35.78 -13.11 -16.58
CA SER A 139 -36.71 -12.10 -17.10
C SER A 139 -37.65 -11.57 -16.02
N GLY A 140 -37.42 -10.31 -15.63
CA GLY A 140 -38.22 -9.62 -14.62
C GLY A 140 -37.88 -9.98 -13.17
N ALA A 141 -36.73 -10.61 -12.94
CA ALA A 141 -36.20 -10.81 -11.59
C ALA A 141 -35.84 -9.47 -10.94
N LEU A 142 -36.03 -9.40 -9.61
CA LEU A 142 -35.47 -8.32 -8.80
C LEU A 142 -33.97 -8.53 -8.62
N VAL A 143 -33.21 -7.46 -8.42
CA VAL A 143 -31.76 -7.57 -8.34
C VAL A 143 -31.23 -6.84 -7.11
N SER A 144 -30.36 -7.53 -6.40
CA SER A 144 -29.46 -6.92 -5.45
C SER A 144 -28.04 -7.02 -5.96
N TYR A 145 -27.32 -5.91 -5.91
CA TYR A 145 -25.88 -5.86 -6.17
C TYR A 145 -25.20 -5.35 -4.92
N ASN A 146 -24.36 -6.17 -4.29
CA ASN A 146 -23.67 -5.85 -3.04
C ASN A 146 -24.60 -5.28 -1.96
N ASN A 147 -25.75 -5.94 -1.74
CA ASN A 147 -26.82 -5.54 -0.81
C ASN A 147 -27.51 -4.20 -1.09
N ALA A 148 -27.34 -3.63 -2.29
CA ALA A 148 -28.11 -2.50 -2.78
C ALA A 148 -29.09 -2.93 -3.87
N GLU A 149 -30.19 -2.20 -4.04
CA GLU A 149 -31.13 -2.43 -5.12
C GLU A 149 -30.52 -1.98 -6.45
N ALA A 150 -30.61 -2.84 -7.46
CA ALA A 150 -30.13 -2.56 -8.82
C ALA A 150 -31.22 -2.92 -9.85
N LYS A 151 -31.05 -2.45 -11.08
CA LYS A 151 -31.96 -2.81 -12.18
C LYS A 151 -31.27 -3.77 -13.12
N LEU A 152 -31.95 -4.88 -13.40
CA LEU A 152 -31.50 -5.91 -14.33
C LEU A 152 -31.12 -5.36 -15.73
N GLY A 153 -31.81 -4.31 -16.19
CA GLY A 153 -31.58 -3.70 -17.50
C GLY A 153 -30.34 -2.81 -17.61
N ASP A 154 -29.70 -2.49 -16.48
CA ASP A 154 -28.53 -1.61 -16.46
C ASP A 154 -27.21 -2.41 -16.56
N PHE A 155 -27.27 -3.73 -16.34
CA PHE A 155 -26.11 -4.63 -16.38
C PHE A 155 -25.57 -4.89 -17.79
N LYS A 156 -24.25 -5.08 -17.84
CA LYS A 156 -23.47 -5.59 -18.97
C LYS A 156 -22.62 -6.78 -18.50
N ALA A 157 -22.09 -7.57 -19.44
CA ALA A 157 -21.21 -8.72 -19.17
C ALA A 157 -20.18 -8.45 -18.05
N LYS A 158 -19.38 -7.39 -18.22
CA LYS A 158 -18.31 -6.97 -17.28
C LYS A 158 -18.79 -6.69 -15.85
N ASP A 159 -20.07 -6.39 -15.67
CA ASP A 159 -20.63 -6.07 -14.35
C ASP A 159 -20.90 -7.35 -13.55
N LEU A 160 -21.02 -8.50 -14.23
CA LEU A 160 -21.29 -9.82 -13.66
C LEU A 160 -20.04 -10.72 -13.66
N GLU A 161 -19.06 -10.46 -14.51
CA GLU A 161 -17.76 -11.15 -14.53
C GLU A 161 -17.13 -11.19 -13.13
N ASP A 162 -16.56 -12.32 -12.72
CA ASP A 162 -15.97 -12.56 -11.40
C ASP A 162 -16.94 -12.36 -10.20
N SER A 163 -18.25 -12.29 -10.45
CA SER A 163 -19.24 -12.19 -9.38
C SER A 163 -19.67 -13.57 -8.89
N LYS A 164 -19.99 -13.64 -7.59
CA LYS A 164 -20.77 -14.72 -7.04
C LYS A 164 -22.24 -14.36 -7.15
N ILE A 165 -23.03 -15.26 -7.72
CA ILE A 165 -24.45 -15.07 -7.90
C ILE A 165 -25.22 -16.02 -6.99
N THR A 166 -26.27 -15.51 -6.36
CA THR A 166 -27.33 -16.34 -5.77
C THR A 166 -28.64 -16.04 -6.48
N VAL A 167 -29.24 -17.04 -7.10
CA VAL A 167 -30.59 -16.94 -7.68
C VAL A 167 -31.62 -17.47 -6.68
N VAL A 168 -32.71 -16.74 -6.53
CA VAL A 168 -33.90 -17.16 -5.81
C VAL A 168 -34.98 -17.51 -6.83
N LEU A 169 -35.39 -18.77 -6.86
CA LEU A 169 -36.39 -19.26 -7.80
C LEU A 169 -37.79 -18.74 -7.44
N LYS A 170 -38.68 -18.64 -8.43
CA LYS A 170 -40.09 -18.36 -8.20
C LYS A 170 -40.78 -19.51 -7.47
N ASP A 171 -41.84 -19.19 -6.73
CA ASP A 171 -42.54 -20.13 -5.86
C ASP A 171 -43.17 -21.33 -6.59
N ASP A 172 -43.40 -21.24 -7.92
CA ASP A 172 -43.89 -22.33 -8.75
C ASP A 172 -42.80 -23.32 -9.19
N GLU A 173 -41.52 -22.99 -8.99
CA GLU A 173 -40.41 -23.89 -9.26
C GLU A 173 -40.15 -24.83 -8.07
N THR A 174 -39.98 -26.12 -8.37
CA THR A 174 -39.88 -27.20 -7.36
C THR A 174 -38.50 -27.85 -7.30
N ARG A 175 -37.58 -27.49 -8.20
CA ARG A 175 -36.21 -27.99 -8.26
C ARG A 175 -35.32 -27.06 -9.08
N ILE A 176 -34.01 -27.15 -8.86
CA ILE A 176 -32.99 -26.53 -9.72
C ILE A 176 -32.94 -27.27 -11.07
N LYS A 177 -33.00 -26.53 -12.17
CA LYS A 177 -32.96 -27.02 -13.57
C LYS A 177 -32.71 -25.83 -14.51
N ASP A 178 -32.33 -26.12 -15.75
CA ASP A 178 -32.30 -25.11 -16.81
C ASP A 178 -33.70 -24.50 -17.08
N ASP A 179 -33.69 -23.25 -17.56
CA ASP A 179 -34.87 -22.43 -17.86
C ASP A 179 -35.77 -22.15 -16.64
N ALA A 180 -35.31 -22.46 -15.43
CA ALA A 180 -36.09 -22.21 -14.22
C ALA A 180 -36.23 -20.70 -13.99
N LYS A 181 -37.45 -20.28 -13.62
CA LYS A 181 -37.75 -18.85 -13.47
C LYS A 181 -37.25 -18.29 -12.15
N VAL A 182 -36.62 -17.13 -12.22
CA VAL A 182 -36.03 -16.45 -11.06
C VAL A 182 -36.92 -15.32 -10.54
N ALA A 183 -37.11 -15.27 -9.23
CA ALA A 183 -37.77 -14.19 -8.51
C ALA A 183 -36.79 -13.05 -8.18
N GLY A 184 -35.55 -13.39 -7.79
CA GLY A 184 -34.53 -12.42 -7.49
C GLY A 184 -33.10 -12.94 -7.65
N ILE A 185 -32.17 -12.03 -7.89
CA ILE A 185 -30.74 -12.28 -8.08
C ILE A 185 -29.98 -11.46 -7.04
N LEU A 186 -29.07 -12.10 -6.32
CA LEU A 186 -28.11 -11.42 -5.46
C LEU A 186 -26.73 -11.57 -6.09
N VAL A 187 -26.14 -10.44 -6.48
CA VAL A 187 -24.80 -10.35 -7.05
C VAL A 187 -23.86 -9.84 -5.97
N GLU A 188 -22.85 -10.64 -5.64
CA GLU A 188 -21.74 -10.27 -4.77
C GLU A 188 -20.46 -10.18 -5.60
N LYS A 189 -19.97 -8.96 -5.81
CA LYS A 189 -18.74 -8.68 -6.57
C LYS A 189 -17.89 -7.66 -5.81
N ALA A 190 -16.67 -8.04 -5.46
CA ALA A 190 -15.74 -7.10 -4.87
C ALA A 190 -15.41 -6.00 -5.88
N SER A 191 -15.57 -4.75 -5.48
CA SER A 191 -15.25 -3.58 -6.27
C SER A 191 -13.74 -3.28 -6.22
N THR A 192 -13.10 -3.58 -5.10
CA THR A 192 -11.66 -3.43 -4.91
C THR A 192 -11.17 -4.32 -3.78
N PHE A 193 -9.86 -4.55 -3.75
CA PHE A 193 -9.16 -5.22 -2.67
C PHE A 193 -8.03 -4.31 -2.21
N VAL A 194 -7.74 -4.30 -0.91
CA VAL A 194 -6.60 -3.60 -0.31
C VAL A 194 -5.95 -4.51 0.71
N GLN A 195 -4.61 -4.55 0.72
CA GLN A 195 -3.86 -5.06 1.87
C GLN A 195 -3.53 -3.87 2.78
N ILE A 196 -3.99 -3.93 4.02
CA ILE A 196 -3.93 -2.78 4.93
C ILE A 196 -2.47 -2.46 5.31
N GLU A 197 -2.01 -1.26 4.95
CA GLU A 197 -0.70 -0.74 5.36
C GLU A 197 -0.81 0.15 6.62
N GLU A 198 -1.89 0.93 6.73
CA GLU A 198 -2.20 1.79 7.86
C GLU A 198 -3.53 1.41 8.55
N GLU A 199 -3.48 1.16 9.86
CA GLU A 199 -4.66 0.87 10.69
C GLU A 199 -5.66 2.04 10.73
N TYR A 200 -6.94 1.70 10.94
CA TYR A 200 -8.01 2.70 11.00
C TYR A 200 -7.82 3.68 12.16
N LYS A 201 -7.76 4.98 11.83
CA LYS A 201 -7.72 6.06 12.82
C LYS A 201 -9.15 6.48 13.14
N ALA A 202 -9.47 6.58 14.42
CA ALA A 202 -10.81 6.99 14.86
C ALA A 202 -11.26 8.32 14.21
N ASP A 203 -12.53 8.37 13.79
CA ASP A 203 -13.14 9.48 13.03
C ASP A 203 -12.55 9.71 11.62
N ALA A 204 -11.61 8.89 11.14
CA ALA A 204 -11.17 8.97 9.74
C ALA A 204 -12.32 8.55 8.80
N THR A 205 -12.41 9.22 7.65
CA THR A 205 -13.41 8.94 6.60
C THR A 205 -12.90 7.97 5.54
N SER A 206 -11.72 7.41 5.74
CA SER A 206 -11.12 6.36 4.93
C SER A 206 -10.38 5.38 5.84
N ILE A 207 -10.18 4.17 5.33
CA ILE A 207 -9.20 3.22 5.86
C ILE A 207 -8.24 2.92 4.71
N ASP A 208 -6.96 3.26 4.90
CA ASP A 208 -5.97 3.20 3.84
C ASP A 208 -6.47 3.94 2.57
N GLU A 209 -6.41 3.30 1.40
CA GLU A 209 -6.93 3.82 0.14
C GLU A 209 -8.47 3.73 0.00
N ILE A 210 -9.21 3.11 0.92
CA ILE A 210 -10.67 2.92 0.81
C ILE A 210 -11.43 4.07 1.48
N TYR A 211 -12.17 4.87 0.71
CA TYR A 211 -13.14 5.83 1.22
C TYR A 211 -14.37 5.13 1.81
N LEU A 212 -14.74 5.55 3.02
CA LEU A 212 -15.89 5.02 3.75
C LEU A 212 -17.13 5.88 3.50
N PRO A 213 -18.36 5.34 3.62
CA PRO A 213 -19.57 6.15 3.57
C PRO A 213 -19.54 7.29 4.60
N VAL A 214 -19.86 8.52 4.19
CA VAL A 214 -19.76 9.71 5.05
C VAL A 214 -21.12 10.38 5.23
N LYS A 215 -21.51 10.59 6.49
CA LYS A 215 -22.67 11.42 6.85
C LYS A 215 -22.25 12.48 7.86
N SER A 216 -22.52 13.75 7.54
CA SER A 216 -22.16 14.90 8.39
C SER A 216 -20.68 14.94 8.79
N LYS A 217 -19.77 14.62 7.86
CA LYS A 217 -18.29 14.60 8.02
C LYS A 217 -17.74 13.51 8.95
N LYS A 218 -18.52 12.47 9.23
CA LYS A 218 -18.10 11.27 9.96
C LYS A 218 -18.53 10.03 9.20
N VAL A 219 -17.91 8.89 9.51
CA VAL A 219 -18.33 7.60 8.95
C VAL A 219 -19.81 7.36 9.24
N ASP A 220 -20.57 7.03 8.21
CA ASP A 220 -21.97 6.62 8.32
C ASP A 220 -22.04 5.14 8.68
N ALA A 221 -21.87 4.84 9.97
CA ALA A 221 -21.89 3.47 10.49
C ALA A 221 -23.18 2.68 10.17
N LYS A 222 -24.28 3.38 9.81
CA LYS A 222 -25.52 2.71 9.39
C LYS A 222 -25.43 2.14 7.97
N ASN A 223 -24.63 2.77 7.10
CA ASN A 223 -24.45 2.37 5.71
C ASN A 223 -23.12 1.64 5.46
N LEU A 224 -22.37 1.37 6.52
CA LEU A 224 -21.14 0.59 6.48
C LEU A 224 -21.37 -0.76 7.19
N ILE A 225 -21.06 -1.85 6.51
CA ILE A 225 -21.06 -3.19 7.07
C ILE A 225 -19.61 -3.69 7.10
N VAL A 226 -19.13 -4.16 8.26
CA VAL A 226 -17.84 -4.85 8.38
C VAL A 226 -18.12 -6.29 8.79
N LYS A 227 -17.62 -7.25 8.00
CA LYS A 227 -17.76 -8.69 8.26
C LYS A 227 -16.47 -9.44 7.95
N GLY A 228 -16.45 -10.74 8.27
CA GLY A 228 -15.30 -11.61 8.01
C GLY A 228 -14.54 -11.92 9.31
N ALA A 229 -13.22 -11.75 9.28
CA ALA A 229 -12.34 -11.97 10.44
C ALA A 229 -12.63 -11.03 11.61
N VAL A 230 -13.14 -9.83 11.31
CA VAL A 230 -13.56 -8.82 12.28
C VAL A 230 -14.94 -8.26 11.92
N THR A 231 -15.60 -7.63 12.90
CA THR A 231 -16.93 -7.02 12.73
C THR A 231 -16.95 -5.51 12.97
N GLU A 232 -15.80 -4.92 13.32
CA GLU A 232 -15.66 -3.49 13.61
C GLU A 232 -14.47 -2.91 12.84
N LEU A 233 -14.58 -1.66 12.38
CA LEU A 233 -13.51 -0.96 11.64
C LEU A 233 -12.21 -0.86 12.44
N ALA A 234 -12.32 -0.59 13.74
CA ALA A 234 -11.17 -0.37 14.62
C ALA A 234 -10.35 -1.64 14.87
N ASP A 235 -10.92 -2.81 14.58
CA ASP A 235 -10.25 -4.09 14.72
C ASP A 235 -9.49 -4.50 13.45
N ILE A 236 -9.62 -3.75 12.34
CA ILE A 236 -8.87 -4.02 11.11
C ILE A 236 -7.40 -3.64 11.34
N GLU A 237 -6.51 -4.62 11.14
CA GLU A 237 -5.08 -4.54 11.47
C GLU A 237 -4.22 -4.49 10.19
N LYS A 238 -2.95 -4.10 10.35
CA LYS A 238 -1.96 -4.17 9.28
C LYS A 238 -1.84 -5.59 8.72
N ASP A 239 -1.63 -5.68 7.41
CA ASP A 239 -1.55 -6.88 6.59
C ASP A 239 -2.90 -7.63 6.42
N ASP A 240 -4.01 -7.15 6.98
CA ASP A 240 -5.35 -7.68 6.69
C ASP A 240 -5.68 -7.47 5.20
N ILE A 241 -6.33 -8.46 4.58
CA ILE A 241 -6.90 -8.29 3.23
C ILE A 241 -8.34 -7.82 3.39
N VAL A 242 -8.66 -6.67 2.80
CA VAL A 242 -10.01 -6.10 2.81
C VAL A 242 -10.56 -6.06 1.40
N ALA A 243 -11.63 -6.81 1.18
CA ALA A 243 -12.45 -6.74 -0.03
C ALA A 243 -13.60 -5.75 0.21
N ALA A 244 -13.72 -4.75 -0.67
CA ALA A 244 -14.77 -3.74 -0.57
C ALA A 244 -15.85 -3.98 -1.62
N TYR A 245 -17.10 -4.03 -1.19
CA TYR A 245 -18.27 -4.31 -2.02
C TYR A 245 -19.16 -3.07 -2.04
N ALA A 246 -19.00 -2.26 -3.09
CA ALA A 246 -19.80 -1.06 -3.29
C ALA A 246 -21.06 -1.36 -4.12
N PRO A 247 -22.16 -0.61 -3.94
CA PRO A 247 -23.35 -0.68 -4.79
C PRO A 247 -23.05 -0.55 -6.28
N PHE A 248 -23.97 -1.06 -7.09
CA PHE A 248 -23.96 -0.84 -8.54
C PHE A 248 -24.07 0.65 -8.87
N ASP A 249 -23.39 1.10 -9.94
CA ASP A 249 -23.25 2.49 -10.41
C ASP A 249 -22.47 3.47 -9.50
N ASN A 250 -21.93 3.03 -8.37
CA ASN A 250 -21.00 3.85 -7.59
C ASN A 250 -19.60 3.84 -8.24
N GLU A 251 -18.87 4.95 -8.11
CA GLU A 251 -17.42 4.92 -8.37
C GLU A 251 -16.73 3.95 -7.39
N GLU A 252 -15.58 3.42 -7.80
CA GLU A 252 -14.78 2.56 -6.92
C GLU A 252 -14.48 3.28 -5.60
N PRO A 253 -14.53 2.57 -4.47
CA PRO A 253 -14.35 3.20 -3.16
C PRO A 253 -12.91 3.69 -2.93
N THR A 254 -11.99 3.46 -3.87
CA THR A 254 -10.65 4.08 -3.90
C THR A 254 -10.63 5.46 -4.56
N VAL A 255 -11.74 5.86 -5.20
CA VAL A 255 -11.88 7.12 -5.94
C VAL A 255 -12.80 8.09 -5.18
N GLU A 256 -13.98 7.62 -4.75
CA GLU A 256 -14.96 8.43 -4.04
C GLU A 256 -15.65 7.62 -2.93
N ALA A 257 -16.13 8.31 -1.88
CA ALA A 257 -16.91 7.71 -0.81
C ALA A 257 -18.27 7.21 -1.33
N PRO A 258 -18.56 5.90 -1.26
CA PRO A 258 -19.84 5.37 -1.70
C PRO A 258 -20.95 5.63 -0.67
N ASP A 259 -22.21 5.66 -1.11
CA ASP A 259 -23.37 5.82 -0.22
C ASP A 259 -23.53 4.65 0.76
N LYS A 260 -23.16 3.43 0.34
CA LYS A 260 -23.14 2.22 1.14
C LYS A 260 -21.87 1.44 0.85
N LEU A 261 -21.35 0.72 1.83
CA LEU A 261 -20.16 -0.10 1.65
C LEU A 261 -20.21 -1.33 2.55
N MET A 262 -19.85 -2.48 2.00
CA MET A 262 -19.56 -3.67 2.78
C MET A 262 -18.07 -3.99 2.67
N LEU A 263 -17.40 -4.09 3.80
CA LEU A 263 -16.01 -4.52 3.91
C LEU A 263 -15.97 -5.95 4.43
N VAL A 264 -15.29 -6.82 3.70
CA VAL A 264 -15.05 -8.21 4.10
C VAL A 264 -13.56 -8.36 4.37
N VAL A 265 -13.25 -8.66 5.63
CA VAL A 265 -11.87 -8.74 6.11
C VAL A 265 -11.43 -10.20 6.18
N SER A 266 -10.30 -10.52 5.56
CA SER A 266 -9.66 -11.83 5.62
C SER A 266 -8.30 -11.73 6.31
N ARG A 267 -8.10 -12.58 7.32
CA ARG A 267 -6.82 -12.88 8.00
C ARG A 267 -6.25 -14.23 7.61
N LYS A 268 -6.86 -14.87 6.61
CA LYS A 268 -6.48 -16.22 6.20
C LYS A 268 -5.12 -16.13 5.53
N THR A 269 -4.15 -16.85 6.09
CA THR A 269 -2.84 -17.02 5.48
C THR A 269 -2.51 -18.50 5.39
N VAL A 270 -1.66 -18.83 4.44
CA VAL A 270 -1.04 -20.14 4.31
C VAL A 270 0.46 -19.92 4.23
N ASP A 271 1.22 -20.52 5.12
CA ASP A 271 2.68 -20.58 4.98
C ASP A 271 3.07 -21.84 4.22
N GLY A 272 4.03 -21.74 3.32
CA GLY A 272 4.54 -22.92 2.60
C GLY A 272 5.41 -22.56 1.42
N LYS A 273 5.64 -23.55 0.54
CA LYS A 273 6.43 -23.39 -0.68
C LYS A 273 5.62 -23.75 -1.92
N ILE A 274 5.79 -23.00 -3.01
CA ILE A 274 5.25 -23.38 -4.32
C ILE A 274 5.93 -24.64 -4.81
N THR A 275 5.14 -25.69 -4.98
CA THR A 275 5.54 -27.03 -5.43
C THR A 275 5.09 -27.34 -6.85
N GLY A 276 4.27 -26.47 -7.44
CA GLY A 276 3.73 -26.60 -8.79
C GLY A 276 2.92 -25.37 -9.20
N THR A 277 2.78 -25.16 -10.50
CA THR A 277 1.95 -24.10 -11.09
C THR A 277 0.85 -24.71 -11.96
N ALA A 278 -0.27 -24.02 -12.07
CA ALA A 278 -1.37 -24.33 -12.97
C ALA A 278 -1.92 -23.03 -13.59
N LYS A 279 -2.80 -23.15 -14.58
CA LYS A 279 -3.53 -21.99 -15.10
C LYS A 279 -4.35 -21.39 -13.95
N ASP A 280 -4.12 -20.12 -13.65
CA ASP A 280 -4.80 -19.31 -12.63
C ASP A 280 -4.73 -19.91 -11.21
N ALA A 281 -3.71 -20.73 -10.93
CA ALA A 281 -3.56 -21.41 -9.64
C ALA A 281 -2.12 -21.81 -9.31
N TYR A 282 -1.83 -21.91 -8.02
CA TYR A 282 -0.55 -22.39 -7.48
C TYR A 282 -0.75 -23.60 -6.55
N TYR A 283 0.27 -24.45 -6.43
CA TYR A 283 0.30 -25.53 -5.45
C TYR A 283 1.23 -25.16 -4.29
N VAL A 284 0.70 -24.72 -3.17
CA VAL A 284 1.47 -24.48 -1.93
C VAL A 284 1.54 -25.78 -1.15
N ASP A 285 2.74 -26.34 -0.98
CA ASP A 285 2.98 -27.64 -0.34
C ASP A 285 2.06 -28.76 -0.87
N ARG A 286 1.88 -28.78 -2.20
CA ARG A 286 1.03 -29.70 -2.98
C ARG A 286 -0.47 -29.51 -2.80
N THR A 287 -0.91 -28.48 -2.08
CA THR A 287 -2.32 -28.08 -1.99
C THR A 287 -2.60 -27.00 -3.04
N LYS A 288 -3.60 -27.21 -3.91
CA LYS A 288 -3.98 -26.26 -4.95
C LYS A 288 -4.74 -25.08 -4.34
N TYR A 289 -4.34 -23.87 -4.70
CA TYR A 289 -5.06 -22.62 -4.44
C TYR A 289 -5.21 -21.85 -5.75
N GLU A 290 -6.38 -21.28 -5.97
CA GLU A 290 -6.62 -20.35 -7.08
C GLU A 290 -6.02 -18.98 -6.77
N ILE A 291 -5.85 -18.16 -7.81
CA ILE A 291 -5.26 -16.83 -7.70
C ILE A 291 -6.35 -15.79 -7.93
N ASN A 292 -6.32 -14.74 -7.13
CA ASN A 292 -7.01 -13.48 -7.37
C ASN A 292 -5.94 -12.42 -7.62
N ASP A 293 -5.85 -11.90 -8.84
CA ASP A 293 -4.79 -10.95 -9.23
C ASP A 293 -5.16 -9.48 -8.96
N ALA A 294 -6.22 -9.22 -8.19
CA ALA A 294 -6.68 -7.85 -7.94
C ALA A 294 -5.63 -6.96 -7.23
N LEU A 295 -4.74 -7.55 -6.43
CA LEU A 295 -3.61 -6.85 -5.80
C LEU A 295 -2.31 -6.95 -6.60
N ASN A 296 -2.36 -7.43 -7.85
CA ASN A 296 -1.22 -7.63 -8.74
C ASN A 296 -0.13 -8.50 -8.10
N ILE A 297 -0.48 -9.73 -7.75
CA ILE A 297 0.49 -10.66 -7.17
C ILE A 297 1.59 -10.95 -8.20
N ASP A 298 2.86 -10.85 -7.80
CA ASP A 298 3.98 -11.21 -8.66
C ASP A 298 3.82 -12.66 -9.17
N VAL A 299 4.32 -12.94 -10.38
CA VAL A 299 4.35 -14.30 -10.90
C VAL A 299 5.25 -15.16 -10.00
N LEU A 300 4.64 -16.09 -9.27
CA LEU A 300 5.33 -17.01 -8.37
C LEU A 300 5.86 -18.22 -9.14
N GLU A 301 7.07 -18.66 -8.80
CA GLU A 301 7.74 -19.80 -9.41
C GLU A 301 7.76 -21.02 -8.47
N VAL A 302 7.91 -22.21 -9.05
CA VAL A 302 8.13 -23.43 -8.25
C VAL A 302 9.44 -23.28 -7.49
N GLY A 303 9.35 -23.24 -6.17
CA GLY A 303 10.48 -22.91 -5.32
C GLY A 303 10.16 -21.86 -4.27
N ASP A 304 9.28 -20.93 -4.60
CA ASP A 304 9.00 -19.73 -3.81
C ASP A 304 8.36 -20.10 -2.47
N ALA A 305 8.93 -19.60 -1.37
CA ALA A 305 8.49 -19.94 -0.03
C ALA A 305 8.14 -18.68 0.77
N GLY A 306 7.02 -18.71 1.47
CA GLY A 306 6.56 -17.57 2.24
C GLY A 306 5.14 -17.73 2.74
N THR A 307 4.55 -16.59 3.08
CA THR A 307 3.18 -16.44 3.53
C THR A 307 2.32 -15.97 2.37
N PHE A 308 1.35 -16.79 2.00
CA PHE A 308 0.32 -16.51 1.00
C PHE A 308 -0.91 -15.97 1.73
N TYR A 309 -1.29 -14.73 1.46
CA TYR A 309 -2.50 -14.13 1.99
C TYR A 309 -3.67 -14.51 1.10
N LEU A 310 -4.77 -14.94 1.72
CA LEU A 310 -5.96 -15.37 1.02
C LEU A 310 -7.07 -14.33 1.14
N ASP A 311 -7.80 -14.12 0.06
CA ASP A 311 -9.05 -13.36 0.11
C ASP A 311 -10.14 -14.10 0.90
N ASP A 312 -11.32 -13.50 1.00
CA ASP A 312 -12.44 -14.08 1.74
C ASP A 312 -12.95 -15.40 1.11
N ASN A 313 -12.76 -15.56 -0.21
CA ASN A 313 -13.07 -16.77 -0.98
C ASN A 313 -11.97 -17.85 -0.88
N GLY A 314 -10.82 -17.55 -0.30
CA GLY A 314 -9.71 -18.49 -0.14
C GLY A 314 -8.75 -18.56 -1.34
N LYS A 315 -8.83 -17.60 -2.28
CA LYS A 315 -7.89 -17.46 -3.40
C LYS A 315 -6.66 -16.67 -2.91
N ILE A 316 -5.47 -17.05 -3.37
CA ILE A 316 -4.24 -16.32 -3.08
C ILE A 316 -4.32 -14.95 -3.75
N ILE A 317 -4.18 -13.88 -2.98
CA ILE A 317 -4.29 -12.51 -3.47
C ILE A 317 -3.04 -11.68 -3.22
N ALA A 318 -2.26 -12.01 -2.19
CA ALA A 318 -0.96 -11.40 -1.93
C ALA A 318 0.02 -12.44 -1.42
N PHE A 319 1.31 -12.14 -1.56
CA PHE A 319 2.41 -13.01 -1.13
C PHE A 319 3.51 -12.19 -0.47
N LYS A 320 4.06 -12.76 0.61
CA LYS A 320 5.23 -12.22 1.32
C LYS A 320 6.17 -13.37 1.60
N GLY A 321 7.31 -13.40 0.93
CA GLY A 321 8.26 -14.50 1.07
C GLY A 321 9.56 -14.28 0.35
N GLU A 322 10.39 -15.31 0.40
CA GLU A 322 11.63 -15.44 -0.36
C GLU A 322 11.31 -16.27 -1.61
N SER A 323 11.39 -15.66 -2.80
CA SER A 323 11.25 -16.42 -4.05
C SER A 323 12.56 -17.20 -4.31
N GLU A 324 12.47 -18.49 -4.67
CA GLU A 324 13.63 -19.23 -5.21
C GLU A 324 13.83 -18.74 -6.65
N GLY A 325 14.35 -17.52 -6.76
CA GLY A 325 14.18 -16.72 -7.96
C GLY A 325 14.11 -15.23 -7.69
N ASP A 326 14.43 -14.75 -6.48
CA ASP A 326 14.77 -13.35 -6.27
C ASP A 326 15.76 -12.94 -7.36
N LYS A 327 15.28 -12.24 -8.39
CA LYS A 327 16.12 -11.38 -9.20
C LYS A 327 16.57 -10.29 -8.24
N THR A 328 17.61 -10.61 -7.50
CA THR A 328 18.26 -9.65 -6.63
C THR A 328 18.92 -8.66 -7.57
N TYR A 329 18.61 -7.38 -7.39
CA TYR A 329 19.24 -6.34 -8.17
C TYR A 329 20.52 -5.89 -7.48
N ALA A 330 21.55 -5.66 -8.27
CA ALA A 330 22.82 -5.14 -7.79
C ALA A 330 23.48 -4.26 -8.85
N VAL A 331 24.42 -3.44 -8.42
CA VAL A 331 25.36 -2.77 -9.32
C VAL A 331 26.68 -3.52 -9.27
N VAL A 332 27.23 -3.83 -10.44
CA VAL A 332 28.53 -4.51 -10.52
C VAL A 332 29.66 -3.51 -10.35
N GLU A 333 30.45 -3.68 -9.30
CA GLU A 333 31.65 -2.86 -9.05
C GLU A 333 32.87 -3.40 -9.83
N GLU A 334 33.03 -4.73 -9.88
CA GLU A 334 34.18 -5.35 -10.53
C GLU A 334 33.88 -6.79 -10.96
N MET A 335 34.40 -7.20 -12.11
CA MET A 335 34.49 -8.61 -12.50
C MET A 335 35.95 -9.10 -12.49
N ILE A 336 36.19 -10.27 -11.91
CA ILE A 336 37.53 -10.85 -11.72
C ILE A 336 37.66 -12.17 -12.48
N SER A 337 38.69 -12.29 -13.33
CA SER A 337 38.95 -13.48 -14.14
C SER A 337 39.40 -14.71 -13.34
N GLY A 338 38.95 -15.89 -13.79
CA GLY A 338 39.27 -17.20 -13.22
C GLY A 338 40.50 -17.87 -13.82
N ARG A 339 40.78 -19.10 -13.36
CA ARG A 339 41.86 -19.98 -13.81
C ARG A 339 41.39 -21.43 -13.88
N TYR A 340 41.95 -22.18 -14.82
CA TYR A 340 41.73 -23.61 -14.96
C TYR A 340 42.98 -24.35 -15.42
N GLU A 341 43.05 -25.64 -15.10
CA GLU A 341 44.10 -26.55 -15.54
C GLU A 341 43.53 -27.73 -16.31
N LEU A 342 44.38 -28.34 -17.14
CA LEU A 342 44.07 -29.60 -17.82
C LEU A 342 44.83 -30.74 -17.14
N ASN A 343 44.21 -31.91 -17.06
CA ASN A 343 44.92 -33.12 -16.66
C ASN A 343 46.01 -33.50 -17.69
N THR A 344 46.88 -34.45 -17.34
CA THR A 344 48.01 -34.88 -18.18
C THR A 344 47.58 -35.37 -19.57
N ALA A 345 46.39 -35.94 -19.69
CA ALA A 345 45.82 -36.42 -20.96
C ALA A 345 45.11 -35.32 -21.78
N GLY A 346 44.87 -34.13 -21.22
CA GLY A 346 44.21 -33.00 -21.91
C GLY A 346 42.73 -33.24 -22.23
N ASP A 347 42.10 -34.22 -21.59
CA ASP A 347 40.70 -34.63 -21.79
C ASP A 347 39.78 -34.21 -20.64
N LYS A 348 40.33 -33.71 -19.53
CA LYS A 348 39.57 -33.09 -18.43
C LYS A 348 40.13 -31.72 -18.06
N ALA A 349 39.25 -30.73 -17.96
CA ALA A 349 39.53 -29.42 -17.38
C ALA A 349 39.07 -29.36 -15.93
N THR A 350 39.80 -28.65 -15.07
CA THR A 350 39.42 -28.41 -13.67
C THR A 350 39.65 -26.94 -13.35
N VAL A 351 38.61 -26.27 -12.86
CA VAL A 351 38.70 -24.87 -12.43
C VAL A 351 39.51 -24.81 -11.14
N THR A 352 40.69 -24.18 -11.20
CA THR A 352 41.59 -24.00 -10.05
C THR A 352 41.28 -22.73 -9.29
N ARG A 353 40.68 -21.73 -9.97
CA ARG A 353 40.16 -20.51 -9.37
C ARG A 353 38.93 -20.04 -10.15
N ALA A 354 37.75 -20.10 -9.55
CA ALA A 354 36.55 -19.56 -10.19
C ALA A 354 36.70 -18.05 -10.46
N PRO A 355 36.19 -17.54 -11.60
CA PRO A 355 35.86 -16.12 -11.74
C PRO A 355 35.02 -15.62 -10.56
N LYS A 356 35.06 -14.31 -10.33
CA LYS A 356 34.29 -13.64 -9.27
C LYS A 356 33.64 -12.36 -9.77
N VAL A 357 32.60 -11.93 -9.08
CA VAL A 357 31.96 -10.63 -9.29
C VAL A 357 31.78 -9.94 -7.93
N LYS A 358 32.13 -8.65 -7.89
CA LYS A 358 31.90 -7.78 -6.75
C LYS A 358 30.64 -6.95 -7.01
N LEU A 359 29.64 -7.10 -6.15
CA LEU A 359 28.30 -6.55 -6.30
C LEU A 359 28.01 -5.61 -5.12
N ASN A 360 27.52 -4.41 -5.42
CA ASN A 360 26.79 -3.58 -4.47
C ASN A 360 25.34 -4.03 -4.48
N THR A 361 24.89 -4.59 -3.36
CA THR A 361 23.61 -5.29 -3.24
C THR A 361 22.49 -4.38 -2.76
N SER A 362 21.25 -4.80 -2.95
CA SER A 362 20.06 -4.10 -2.45
C SER A 362 20.02 -3.91 -0.93
N SER A 363 20.81 -4.66 -0.17
CA SER A 363 20.97 -4.51 1.28
C SER A 363 22.00 -3.46 1.69
N ASN A 364 22.52 -2.67 0.73
CA ASN A 364 23.59 -1.70 0.92
C ASN A 364 24.91 -2.34 1.41
N GLU A 365 25.19 -3.54 0.91
CA GLU A 365 26.43 -4.27 1.20
C GLU A 365 27.21 -4.53 -0.09
N THR A 366 28.53 -4.40 -0.02
CA THR A 366 29.43 -4.81 -1.09
C THR A 366 29.92 -6.24 -0.86
N ILE A 367 29.49 -7.18 -1.71
CA ILE A 367 29.80 -8.62 -1.56
C ILE A 367 30.53 -9.13 -2.80
N THR A 368 31.55 -9.96 -2.60
CA THR A 368 32.22 -10.68 -3.69
C THR A 368 31.75 -12.12 -3.76
N TYR A 369 31.07 -12.47 -4.85
CA TYR A 369 30.63 -13.83 -5.13
C TYR A 369 31.55 -14.54 -6.12
N SER A 370 31.68 -15.85 -5.98
CA SER A 370 32.28 -16.72 -6.99
C SER A 370 31.21 -17.20 -7.97
N PHE A 371 31.62 -17.56 -9.18
CA PHE A 371 30.72 -18.18 -10.17
C PHE A 371 30.84 -19.70 -10.11
N ASP A 372 29.70 -20.40 -10.11
CA ASP A 372 29.68 -21.86 -10.21
C ASP A 372 29.85 -22.25 -11.69
N LEU A 373 31.03 -22.73 -12.05
CA LEU A 373 31.40 -22.95 -13.45
C LEU A 373 32.07 -24.29 -13.63
N GLU A 374 31.46 -25.12 -14.47
CA GLU A 374 32.11 -26.31 -15.04
C GLU A 374 32.54 -26.03 -16.49
N LEU A 375 33.54 -26.77 -16.96
CA LEU A 375 34.04 -26.66 -18.32
C LEU A 375 33.83 -27.99 -19.05
N LYS A 376 33.25 -27.92 -20.26
CA LYS A 376 33.13 -29.06 -21.16
C LYS A 376 33.92 -28.87 -22.44
N LYS A 377 34.30 -29.99 -23.05
CA LYS A 377 35.03 -30.02 -24.31
C LYS A 377 34.04 -30.10 -25.47
N VAL A 378 34.11 -29.15 -26.41
CA VAL A 378 33.32 -29.14 -27.65
C VAL A 378 34.29 -29.13 -28.82
N GLY A 379 34.41 -30.27 -29.51
CA GLY A 379 35.44 -30.46 -30.53
C GLY A 379 36.84 -30.35 -29.94
N THR A 380 37.60 -29.32 -30.34
CA THR A 380 38.96 -29.04 -29.85
C THR A 380 39.04 -27.92 -28.82
N THR A 381 37.91 -27.30 -28.43
CA THR A 381 37.87 -26.17 -27.51
C THR A 381 37.17 -26.52 -26.20
N TRP A 382 37.50 -25.75 -25.15
CA TRP A 382 36.79 -25.80 -23.87
C TRP A 382 35.83 -24.62 -23.78
N VAL A 383 34.63 -24.88 -23.30
CA VAL A 383 33.58 -23.88 -23.08
C VAL A 383 32.96 -24.10 -21.71
N VAL A 384 32.33 -23.07 -21.16
CA VAL A 384 31.54 -23.18 -19.93
C VAL A 384 30.35 -24.12 -20.17
N ASP A 385 30.15 -25.05 -19.25
CA ASP A 385 29.07 -26.05 -19.27
C ASP A 385 27.81 -25.58 -18.53
N ASP A 386 27.48 -24.30 -18.69
CA ASP A 386 26.25 -23.71 -18.19
C ASP A 386 25.74 -22.70 -19.23
N ALA A 387 24.51 -22.88 -19.71
CA ALA A 387 23.92 -22.03 -20.74
C ALA A 387 23.70 -20.58 -20.27
N LYS A 388 23.45 -20.36 -18.97
CA LYS A 388 23.24 -19.04 -18.37
C LYS A 388 24.56 -18.27 -18.19
N LEU A 389 25.69 -18.97 -18.08
CA LEU A 389 27.01 -18.36 -17.84
C LEU A 389 27.96 -18.41 -19.06
N ALA A 390 27.70 -19.28 -20.04
CA ALA A 390 28.59 -19.47 -21.18
C ALA A 390 28.82 -18.23 -22.03
N GLY A 391 27.90 -17.26 -22.00
CA GLY A 391 28.02 -15.99 -22.71
C GLY A 391 28.92 -14.95 -22.03
N LEU A 392 29.36 -15.15 -20.78
CA LEU A 392 30.08 -14.14 -19.99
C LEU A 392 31.60 -14.29 -20.06
N PHE A 393 32.08 -15.52 -20.30
CA PHE A 393 33.50 -15.86 -20.15
C PHE A 393 34.13 -16.36 -21.45
N ASP A 394 35.38 -15.96 -21.68
CA ASP A 394 36.25 -16.52 -22.72
C ASP A 394 37.22 -17.52 -22.09
N VAL A 395 37.30 -18.72 -22.65
CA VAL A 395 38.16 -19.79 -22.14
C VAL A 395 39.39 -19.89 -23.03
N ALA A 396 40.49 -19.25 -22.60
CA ALA A 396 41.71 -19.13 -23.39
C ALA A 396 42.42 -20.49 -23.56
N GLN A 397 42.68 -20.88 -24.81
CA GLN A 397 43.20 -22.22 -25.15
C GLN A 397 44.74 -22.32 -25.19
N SER A 398 45.47 -21.20 -25.09
CA SER A 398 46.92 -21.15 -25.24
C SER A 398 47.66 -21.00 -23.91
N GLY A 399 48.73 -21.79 -23.72
CA GLY A 399 49.58 -21.77 -22.52
C GLY A 399 49.87 -23.18 -21.97
N ALA A 400 51.10 -23.42 -21.48
CA ALA A 400 51.42 -24.58 -20.66
C ALA A 400 51.25 -24.20 -19.18
N GLY A 401 50.50 -24.99 -18.40
CA GLY A 401 50.18 -24.70 -17.00
C GLY A 401 48.79 -24.08 -16.79
N ASP A 402 48.70 -23.16 -15.83
CA ASP A 402 47.49 -22.41 -15.44
C ASP A 402 46.94 -21.58 -16.61
N ARG A 403 45.70 -21.87 -17.04
CA ARG A 403 45.01 -21.19 -18.15
C ARG A 403 43.96 -20.22 -17.63
N VAL A 404 43.59 -19.22 -18.42
CA VAL A 404 42.71 -18.12 -18.00
C VAL A 404 41.26 -18.35 -18.44
N ILE A 405 40.34 -18.13 -17.51
CA ILE A 405 38.92 -17.91 -17.78
C ILE A 405 38.72 -16.40 -17.76
N GLY A 406 38.80 -15.76 -18.93
CA GLY A 406 38.71 -14.32 -19.10
C GLY A 406 37.27 -13.84 -19.15
N ILE A 407 37.06 -12.55 -18.92
CA ILE A 407 35.76 -11.90 -19.10
C ILE A 407 35.68 -11.43 -20.55
N LEU A 408 34.58 -11.73 -21.23
CA LEU A 408 34.36 -11.26 -22.59
C LEU A 408 34.14 -9.74 -22.57
N PRO A 409 34.95 -8.91 -23.28
CA PRO A 409 34.82 -7.46 -23.21
C PRO A 409 33.44 -6.93 -23.64
N ALA A 410 32.77 -7.61 -24.57
CA ALA A 410 31.42 -7.27 -25.02
C ALA A 410 30.32 -7.61 -23.99
N LYS A 411 30.69 -8.26 -22.89
CA LYS A 411 29.82 -8.80 -21.84
C LYS A 411 30.36 -8.47 -20.44
N ASP A 412 31.28 -7.51 -20.36
CA ASP A 412 31.69 -6.92 -19.09
C ASP A 412 30.50 -6.17 -18.50
N LEU A 413 30.12 -6.57 -17.29
CA LEU A 413 28.98 -6.00 -16.57
C LEU A 413 29.40 -4.89 -15.61
N THR A 414 30.68 -4.52 -15.54
CA THR A 414 31.17 -3.45 -14.68
C THR A 414 30.39 -2.15 -14.92
N ASP A 415 30.01 -1.46 -13.84
CA ASP A 415 29.16 -0.26 -13.84
C ASP A 415 27.76 -0.47 -14.46
N LYS A 416 27.23 -1.69 -14.40
CA LYS A 416 25.87 -2.03 -14.84
C LYS A 416 24.97 -2.43 -13.68
N LEU A 417 23.69 -2.07 -13.82
CA LEU A 417 22.61 -2.69 -13.06
C LEU A 417 22.41 -4.10 -13.59
N VAL A 418 22.36 -5.08 -12.70
CA VAL A 418 22.19 -6.49 -13.04
C VAL A 418 21.08 -7.12 -12.22
N SER A 419 20.48 -8.18 -12.76
CA SER A 419 19.75 -9.17 -11.96
C SER A 419 20.59 -10.43 -11.84
N TYR A 420 20.68 -10.99 -10.64
CA TYR A 420 21.46 -12.20 -10.40
C TYR A 420 20.75 -13.18 -9.48
N SER A 421 21.20 -14.43 -9.51
CA SER A 421 20.73 -15.51 -8.65
C SER A 421 21.92 -16.27 -8.07
N ILE A 422 21.78 -16.68 -6.81
CA ILE A 422 22.78 -17.45 -6.07
C ILE A 422 22.29 -18.88 -5.93
N ASP A 423 23.16 -19.87 -6.15
CA ASP A 423 22.86 -21.25 -5.81
C ASP A 423 22.77 -21.42 -4.28
N SER A 424 21.65 -22.01 -3.83
CA SER A 424 21.34 -22.10 -2.39
C SER A 424 22.33 -22.93 -1.59
N LYS A 425 23.07 -23.85 -2.23
CA LYS A 425 24.04 -24.76 -1.61
C LYS A 425 25.47 -24.24 -1.68
N SER A 426 25.95 -23.84 -2.86
CA SER A 426 27.33 -23.37 -3.04
C SER A 426 27.53 -21.92 -2.59
N LYS A 427 26.44 -21.13 -2.57
CA LYS A 427 26.46 -19.67 -2.39
C LYS A 427 27.20 -18.94 -3.52
N ASP A 428 27.36 -19.59 -4.67
CA ASP A 428 27.95 -19.03 -5.89
C ASP A 428 26.88 -18.48 -6.83
N ILE A 429 27.26 -17.57 -7.73
CA ILE A 429 26.39 -17.06 -8.80
C ILE A 429 26.07 -18.18 -9.77
N SER A 430 24.78 -18.45 -9.95
CA SER A 430 24.24 -19.40 -10.93
C SER A 430 23.66 -18.71 -12.17
N ALA A 431 23.32 -17.42 -12.07
CA ALA A 431 22.90 -16.59 -13.20
C ALA A 431 23.17 -15.11 -12.92
N ILE A 432 23.58 -14.35 -13.94
CA ILE A 432 23.68 -12.89 -13.89
C ILE A 432 23.48 -12.30 -15.29
N GLU A 433 22.72 -11.22 -15.40
CA GLU A 433 22.49 -10.51 -16.66
C GLU A 433 22.33 -9.00 -16.43
N GLU A 434 22.71 -8.19 -17.41
CA GLU A 434 22.42 -6.74 -17.42
C GLU A 434 20.90 -6.53 -17.36
N ALA A 435 20.46 -5.64 -16.47
CA ALA A 435 19.07 -5.37 -16.20
C ALA A 435 18.74 -3.89 -16.39
N GLY A 436 17.49 -3.64 -16.78
CA GLY A 436 16.92 -2.31 -16.90
C GLY A 436 17.13 -1.66 -18.27
N ARG A 437 16.47 -0.52 -18.45
CA ARG A 437 16.58 0.33 -19.64
C ARG A 437 17.04 1.72 -19.25
N ALA A 438 17.75 2.38 -20.15
CA ALA A 438 18.18 3.75 -19.92
C ALA A 438 16.95 4.68 -19.75
N ILE A 439 17.04 5.59 -18.78
CA ILE A 439 16.03 6.62 -18.52
C ILE A 439 16.70 7.99 -18.45
N ASP A 440 15.94 9.01 -18.83
CA ASP A 440 16.23 10.44 -18.65
C ASP A 440 14.87 11.14 -18.55
N MET A 441 14.40 11.37 -17.33
CA MET A 441 13.05 11.89 -17.10
C MET A 441 12.94 12.64 -15.77
N LYS A 442 11.87 13.43 -15.63
CA LYS A 442 11.56 14.11 -14.38
C LYS A 442 10.99 13.14 -13.35
N THR A 443 11.39 13.29 -12.10
CA THR A 443 10.90 12.48 -10.98
C THR A 443 9.45 12.80 -10.61
N ASP A 444 8.92 13.97 -11.01
CA ASP A 444 7.51 14.33 -10.88
C ASP A 444 6.63 13.92 -12.08
N SER A 445 7.20 13.21 -13.06
CA SER A 445 6.47 12.73 -14.24
C SER A 445 5.56 11.57 -13.86
N LYS A 446 4.37 11.48 -14.50
CA LYS A 446 3.49 10.30 -14.42
C LYS A 446 4.14 8.99 -14.88
N SER A 447 5.26 9.06 -15.61
CA SER A 447 6.04 7.91 -16.06
C SER A 447 7.11 7.46 -15.06
N PHE A 448 7.37 8.27 -14.03
CA PHE A 448 8.29 8.00 -12.95
C PHE A 448 7.48 7.64 -11.71
N VAL A 449 7.20 6.34 -11.56
CA VAL A 449 6.44 5.81 -10.43
C VAL A 449 7.29 4.70 -9.84
N LEU A 450 7.81 4.90 -8.62
CA LEU A 450 8.55 3.86 -7.91
C LEU A 450 7.58 2.87 -7.27
N ALA A 451 7.95 1.59 -7.26
CA ALA A 451 7.30 0.60 -6.40
C ALA A 451 7.63 0.90 -4.92
N SER A 452 6.76 0.50 -4.00
CA SER A 452 6.94 0.74 -2.56
C SER A 452 8.23 0.10 -2.01
N ASN A 453 8.69 -0.99 -2.62
CA ASN A 453 9.93 -1.71 -2.31
C ASN A 453 11.04 -1.46 -3.34
N ALA A 454 10.96 -0.38 -4.12
CA ALA A 454 11.97 -0.10 -5.14
C ALA A 454 13.36 0.11 -4.51
N VAL A 455 14.37 -0.55 -5.08
CA VAL A 455 15.77 -0.36 -4.68
C VAL A 455 16.40 0.70 -5.59
N ILE A 456 16.95 1.75 -5.00
CA ILE A 456 17.58 2.84 -5.74
C ILE A 456 19.06 2.86 -5.39
N PHE A 457 19.91 2.65 -6.40
CA PHE A 457 21.37 2.78 -6.32
C PHE A 457 21.78 4.15 -6.86
N ASP A 458 22.69 4.83 -6.18
CA ASP A 458 23.35 6.02 -6.72
C ASP A 458 24.48 5.65 -7.68
N ALA A 459 25.25 6.64 -8.16
CA ALA A 459 26.29 6.44 -9.16
C ALA A 459 27.47 5.58 -8.68
N ASP A 460 27.71 5.54 -7.36
CA ASP A 460 28.75 4.75 -6.72
C ASP A 460 28.24 3.33 -6.38
N GLY A 461 26.93 3.12 -6.51
CA GLY A 461 26.24 1.86 -6.28
C GLY A 461 25.73 1.70 -4.85
N ASP A 462 25.72 2.76 -4.05
CA ASP A 462 25.16 2.76 -2.70
C ASP A 462 23.63 2.87 -2.76
N VAL A 463 22.93 2.24 -1.82
CA VAL A 463 21.46 2.28 -1.76
C VAL A 463 21.01 3.58 -1.12
N ILE A 464 20.14 4.31 -1.84
CA ILE A 464 19.60 5.62 -1.45
C ILE A 464 18.07 5.60 -1.42
N SER A 465 17.48 6.58 -0.73
CA SER A 465 16.03 6.82 -0.76
C SER A 465 15.62 7.66 -1.97
N GLU A 466 14.33 7.60 -2.35
CA GLU A 466 13.76 8.44 -3.42
C GLU A 466 14.02 9.93 -3.20
N SER A 467 14.01 10.39 -1.94
CA SER A 467 14.29 11.79 -1.58
C SER A 467 15.68 12.29 -1.99
N LYS A 468 16.63 11.40 -2.27
CA LYS A 468 17.97 11.74 -2.78
C LYS A 468 18.04 11.85 -4.31
N LEU A 469 16.94 11.53 -5.00
CA LEU A 469 16.82 11.76 -6.44
C LEU A 469 16.54 13.24 -6.70
N GLY A 470 17.14 13.78 -7.76
CA GLY A 470 16.87 15.15 -8.19
C GLY A 470 15.51 15.32 -8.85
N SER A 471 15.19 16.53 -9.30
CA SER A 471 13.99 16.79 -10.11
C SER A 471 14.01 16.06 -11.47
N GLU A 472 15.20 15.63 -11.89
CA GLU A 472 15.45 14.85 -13.09
C GLU A 472 16.38 13.69 -12.73
N VAL A 473 16.11 12.52 -13.29
CA VAL A 473 16.90 11.31 -13.10
C VAL A 473 17.29 10.70 -14.44
N GLN A 474 18.55 10.33 -14.50
CA GLN A 474 19.29 9.73 -15.59
C GLN A 474 19.94 8.46 -15.06
N GLY A 475 19.78 7.36 -15.77
CA GLY A 475 20.23 6.08 -15.24
C GLY A 475 19.62 4.89 -15.93
N TYR A 476 19.54 3.77 -15.23
CA TYR A 476 18.94 2.54 -15.71
C TYR A 476 17.84 2.09 -14.75
N ALA A 477 16.63 1.87 -15.27
CA ALA A 477 15.49 1.46 -14.46
C ALA A 477 14.91 0.12 -14.95
N VAL A 478 14.61 -0.76 -14.00
CA VAL A 478 13.84 -1.98 -14.21
C VAL A 478 12.39 -1.68 -13.86
N TYR A 479 11.49 -1.98 -14.80
CA TYR A 479 10.06 -1.78 -14.63
C TYR A 479 9.35 -3.11 -14.43
N LYS A 480 8.44 -3.16 -13.46
CA LYS A 480 7.40 -4.21 -13.32
C LYS A 480 6.06 -3.51 -13.12
N ASN A 481 5.04 -3.93 -13.86
CA ASN A 481 3.67 -3.39 -13.76
C ASN A 481 3.60 -1.85 -13.88
N GLY A 482 4.41 -1.28 -14.77
CA GLY A 482 4.48 0.18 -15.00
C GLY A 482 5.23 0.98 -13.93
N LYS A 483 5.63 0.34 -12.81
CA LYS A 483 6.41 0.95 -11.73
C LYS A 483 7.89 0.55 -11.81
N ILE A 484 8.78 1.41 -11.31
CA ILE A 484 10.22 1.16 -11.22
C ILE A 484 10.48 0.35 -9.95
N VAL A 485 11.04 -0.86 -10.08
CA VAL A 485 11.37 -1.76 -8.95
C VAL A 485 12.86 -1.78 -8.62
N ALA A 486 13.70 -1.38 -9.56
CA ALA A 486 15.12 -1.11 -9.32
C ALA A 486 15.58 0.04 -10.20
N LEU A 487 16.38 0.94 -9.64
CA LEU A 487 16.89 2.12 -10.30
C LEU A 487 18.37 2.26 -10.00
N PHE A 488 19.19 2.42 -11.03
CA PHE A 488 20.58 2.84 -10.90
C PHE A 488 20.69 4.26 -11.43
N ALA A 489 20.66 5.24 -10.54
CA ALA A 489 20.68 6.66 -10.82
C ALA A 489 22.13 7.14 -11.01
N LYS A 490 22.47 7.56 -12.23
CA LYS A 490 23.77 8.15 -12.59
C LYS A 490 23.86 9.63 -12.23
N ASN A 491 22.74 10.27 -11.92
CA ASN A 491 22.68 11.60 -11.32
C ASN A 491 21.78 11.56 -10.07
N THR A 492 22.31 12.08 -8.98
CA THR A 492 21.56 12.34 -7.75
C THR A 492 21.63 13.84 -7.50
N ALA A 493 20.60 14.40 -6.87
CA ALA A 493 20.69 15.76 -6.36
C ALA A 493 20.28 15.72 -4.91
N ASP A 494 21.16 16.17 -4.01
CA ASP A 494 20.69 16.58 -2.70
C ASP A 494 19.71 17.73 -2.92
N LYS A 495 18.43 17.52 -2.62
CA LYS A 495 17.45 18.59 -2.65
C LYS A 495 17.87 19.64 -1.61
N GLU A 496 18.46 20.74 -2.08
CA GLU A 496 18.91 21.83 -1.21
C GLU A 496 17.74 22.76 -0.86
N THR A 497 17.41 22.84 0.42
CA THR A 497 16.64 23.96 0.96
C THR A 497 17.60 25.09 1.35
N TYR A 498 17.29 26.31 0.90
CA TYR A 498 18.18 27.46 1.06
C TYR A 498 17.85 28.31 2.28
N TYR A 499 18.84 28.45 3.15
CA TYR A 499 18.72 29.22 4.37
C TYR A 499 19.76 30.33 4.45
N TYR A 500 19.35 31.48 4.99
CA TYR A 500 20.32 32.44 5.48
C TYR A 500 20.95 31.93 6.76
N ALA A 501 22.28 31.99 6.80
CA ALA A 501 23.07 31.58 7.94
C ALA A 501 24.10 32.65 8.28
N TYR A 502 24.13 33.12 9.52
CA TYR A 502 25.24 33.95 9.98
C TYR A 502 26.35 33.05 10.50
N ILE A 503 27.40 32.87 9.72
CA ILE A 503 28.51 31.95 10.02
C ILE A 503 29.57 32.69 10.85
N ASN A 504 29.90 32.15 12.03
CA ASN A 504 30.94 32.67 12.91
C ASN A 504 32.27 31.94 12.77
N SER A 505 32.23 30.63 12.51
CA SER A 505 33.43 29.82 12.31
C SER A 505 33.14 28.50 11.61
N VAL A 506 34.12 27.96 10.89
CA VAL A 506 34.13 26.64 10.28
C VAL A 506 35.37 25.89 10.75
N TYR A 507 35.21 24.63 11.16
CA TYR A 507 36.28 23.73 11.60
C TYR A 507 36.29 22.46 10.76
N GLN A 508 37.42 21.76 10.69
CA GLN A 508 37.49 20.40 10.16
C GLN A 508 36.99 19.43 11.23
N ASP A 509 36.22 18.42 10.85
CA ASP A 509 35.64 17.42 11.75
C ASP A 509 35.49 16.06 11.03
N THR A 510 34.95 15.05 11.71
CA THR A 510 34.56 13.77 11.10
C THR A 510 33.11 13.44 11.40
N ASP A 511 32.43 12.79 10.46
CA ASP A 511 31.09 12.26 10.68
C ASP A 511 31.10 10.93 11.47
N ASN A 512 29.92 10.33 11.65
CA ASN A 512 29.76 9.07 12.40
C ASN A 512 30.42 7.86 11.71
N SER A 513 30.71 7.96 10.40
CA SER A 513 31.37 6.94 9.60
C SER A 513 32.90 7.11 9.58
N GLY A 514 33.40 8.24 10.09
CA GLY A 514 34.81 8.58 10.14
C GLY A 514 35.31 9.37 8.93
N ASP A 515 34.40 9.82 8.04
CA ASP A 515 34.74 10.61 6.87
C ASP A 515 35.01 12.07 7.23
N LYS A 516 35.93 12.69 6.50
CA LYS A 516 36.33 14.08 6.76
C LYS A 516 35.27 15.05 6.27
N VAL A 517 34.75 15.85 7.18
CA VAL A 517 33.73 16.88 6.94
C VAL A 517 34.15 18.21 7.56
N GLN A 518 33.32 19.24 7.43
CA GLN A 518 33.48 20.50 8.15
C GLN A 518 32.33 20.69 9.14
N ARG A 519 32.64 21.17 10.34
CA ARG A 519 31.66 21.63 11.33
C ARG A 519 31.53 23.15 11.26
N VAL A 520 30.32 23.62 10.97
CA VAL A 520 29.93 25.02 10.81
C VAL A 520 29.24 25.49 12.08
N ASN A 521 29.73 26.60 12.65
CA ASN A 521 29.06 27.29 13.74
C ASN A 521 28.32 28.50 13.16
N ALA A 522 26.99 28.42 13.11
CA ALA A 522 26.15 29.44 12.51
C ALA A 522 24.87 29.73 13.31
N TYR A 523 24.30 30.90 13.07
CA TYR A 523 22.92 31.20 13.45
C TYR A 523 22.02 30.96 12.24
N ILE A 524 21.15 29.96 12.34
CA ILE A 524 20.33 29.41 11.23
C ILE A 524 19.09 28.72 11.83
N GLN A 525 17.98 28.65 11.08
CA GLN A 525 16.74 27.95 11.48
C GLN A 525 16.26 28.29 12.92
N GLY A 526 16.32 29.56 13.31
CA GLY A 526 15.80 30.06 14.58
C GLY A 526 16.73 29.88 15.78
N SER A 527 17.92 29.29 15.62
CA SER A 527 18.82 29.03 16.75
C SER A 527 20.31 29.17 16.38
N LYS A 528 21.18 29.06 17.39
CA LYS A 528 22.62 28.91 17.20
C LYS A 528 22.93 27.42 17.05
N ASN A 529 23.40 27.00 15.88
CA ASN A 529 23.81 25.64 15.61
C ASN A 529 25.35 25.55 15.62
N GLU A 530 25.91 24.81 16.58
CA GLU A 530 27.35 24.54 16.71
C GLU A 530 27.73 23.12 16.23
N LYS A 531 26.75 22.38 15.70
CA LYS A 531 26.86 21.01 15.21
C LYS A 531 26.26 20.89 13.80
N LEU A 532 26.36 21.94 13.01
CA LEU A 532 25.95 21.91 11.61
C LEU A 532 27.12 21.34 10.81
N PHE A 533 26.93 20.22 10.09
CA PHE A 533 28.01 19.55 9.37
C PHE A 533 27.86 19.72 7.85
N THR A 534 28.97 19.69 7.13
CA THR A 534 28.97 19.64 5.66
C THR A 534 29.00 18.21 5.15
N ALA A 535 28.50 17.98 3.94
CA ALA A 535 28.52 16.65 3.32
C ALA A 535 29.93 16.11 3.07
N LYS A 536 30.93 16.99 2.93
CA LYS A 536 32.34 16.62 2.73
C LYS A 536 33.28 17.72 3.19
N LYS A 537 34.56 17.40 3.27
CA LYS A 537 35.61 18.41 3.50
C LYS A 537 35.63 19.46 2.39
N ASP A 538 36.07 20.66 2.75
CA ASP A 538 36.28 21.78 1.83
C ASP A 538 35.02 22.24 1.07
N THR A 539 33.81 21.82 1.50
CA THR A 539 32.52 22.32 0.99
C THR A 539 32.41 23.85 1.10
N LEU A 540 32.92 24.41 2.19
CA LEU A 540 33.04 25.85 2.41
C LEU A 540 34.51 26.26 2.41
N SER A 541 34.88 27.15 1.49
CA SER A 541 36.15 27.88 1.55
C SER A 541 36.00 29.05 2.53
N PHE A 542 36.46 28.88 3.77
CA PHE A 542 36.18 29.83 4.85
C PHE A 542 37.40 30.06 5.76
N SER A 543 37.77 31.32 5.95
CA SER A 543 38.78 31.81 6.90
C SER A 543 38.13 32.35 8.16
N ASN A 544 38.38 31.69 9.30
CA ASN A 544 37.82 32.07 10.61
C ASN A 544 38.22 33.48 11.09
N SER A 545 39.23 34.11 10.48
CA SER A 545 39.65 35.47 10.81
C SER A 545 38.95 36.55 9.97
N THR A 546 38.51 36.25 8.75
CA THR A 546 38.09 37.28 7.78
C THR A 546 36.70 37.08 7.20
N ASP A 547 36.18 35.85 7.20
CA ASP A 547 35.03 35.50 6.37
C ASP A 547 33.72 35.43 7.18
N LYS A 548 33.73 35.90 8.43
CA LYS A 548 32.53 35.92 9.29
C LYS A 548 31.46 36.84 8.71
N GLY A 549 30.23 36.33 8.59
CA GLY A 549 29.15 37.12 7.99
C GLY A 549 27.90 36.32 7.68
N LEU A 550 27.00 36.97 6.94
CA LEU A 550 25.77 36.35 6.46
C LEU A 550 26.04 35.62 5.14
N TYR A 551 25.58 34.39 5.03
CA TYR A 551 25.70 33.52 3.86
C TYR A 551 24.35 32.93 3.49
N VAL A 552 24.23 32.44 2.26
CA VAL A 552 23.18 31.49 1.89
C VAL A 552 23.79 30.10 1.82
N LEU A 553 23.25 29.18 2.62
CA LEU A 553 23.63 27.77 2.65
C LEU A 553 22.52 26.93 2.02
N GLY A 554 22.91 25.93 1.23
CA GLY A 554 22.02 24.85 0.78
C GLY A 554 22.16 23.67 1.73
N LEU A 555 21.06 23.30 2.39
CA LEU A 555 20.98 22.17 3.31
C LEU A 555 20.11 21.09 2.70
N ASN A 556 20.44 19.81 2.89
CA ASN A 556 19.52 18.72 2.59
C ASN A 556 18.47 18.56 3.73
N ASP A 557 17.56 17.59 3.57
CA ASP A 557 16.48 17.33 4.53
C ASP A 557 16.97 16.81 5.91
N GLU A 558 18.25 16.44 6.02
CA GLU A 558 18.92 16.04 7.27
C GLU A 558 19.73 17.18 7.90
N ASP A 559 19.51 18.42 7.45
CA ASP A 559 20.23 19.63 7.88
C ASP A 559 21.76 19.58 7.62
N VAL A 560 22.21 18.79 6.63
CA VAL A 560 23.62 18.73 6.21
C VAL A 560 23.89 19.76 5.12
N VAL A 561 24.94 20.56 5.29
CA VAL A 561 25.35 21.61 4.36
C VAL A 561 25.99 21.00 3.11
N GLN A 562 25.32 21.18 1.99
CA GLN A 562 25.76 20.71 0.67
C GLN A 562 26.65 21.74 -0.03
N GLY A 563 26.42 23.02 0.25
CA GLY A 563 27.23 24.09 -0.30
C GLY A 563 26.79 25.49 0.15
N SER A 564 27.47 26.51 -0.39
CA SER A 564 27.12 27.91 -0.20
C SER A 564 26.87 28.58 -1.54
N LYS A 565 25.85 29.44 -1.61
CA LYS A 565 25.62 30.34 -2.76
C LYS A 565 26.32 31.69 -2.60
N GLY A 566 27.21 31.81 -1.61
CA GLY A 566 28.07 32.97 -1.39
C GLY A 566 27.67 33.83 -0.19
N ALA A 567 28.55 34.80 0.09
CA ALA A 567 28.35 35.78 1.14
C ALA A 567 27.31 36.83 0.74
N VAL A 568 26.44 37.18 1.67
CA VAL A 568 25.41 38.20 1.53
C VAL A 568 25.92 39.49 2.14
N SER A 569 26.22 40.46 1.27
CA SER A 569 26.62 41.79 1.72
C SER A 569 25.42 42.56 2.28
N PHE A 570 25.59 43.17 3.45
CA PHE A 570 24.59 44.08 4.03
C PHE A 570 25.27 45.29 4.67
N ASN A 571 24.57 46.43 4.69
CA ASN A 571 25.06 47.66 5.29
C ASN A 571 24.22 48.02 6.52
N LYS A 572 24.85 48.09 7.70
CA LYS A 572 24.23 48.47 8.97
C LYS A 572 23.57 49.86 8.92
N ALA A 573 24.07 50.77 8.08
CA ALA A 573 23.48 52.11 7.91
C ALA A 573 22.08 52.07 7.27
N ASN A 574 21.74 50.98 6.57
CA ASN A 574 20.43 50.79 5.95
C ASN A 574 19.38 50.22 6.91
N ALA A 575 19.75 49.96 8.18
CA ALA A 575 18.82 49.42 9.17
C ALA A 575 17.72 50.45 9.46
N THR A 576 16.47 49.99 9.44
CA THR A 576 15.26 50.83 9.62
C THR A 576 14.49 50.43 10.87
N THR A 577 13.57 51.28 11.32
CA THR A 577 12.67 50.97 12.44
C THR A 577 11.31 50.52 11.93
N ALA A 578 10.70 49.55 12.61
CA ALA A 578 9.30 49.19 12.36
C ALA A 578 8.35 50.21 13.00
N SER A 579 7.29 50.61 12.31
CA SER A 579 6.24 51.48 12.88
C SER A 579 5.30 50.73 13.81
N ALA A 580 5.11 49.42 13.57
CA ALA A 580 4.36 48.51 14.41
C ALA A 580 4.87 47.07 14.27
N VAL A 581 4.73 46.27 15.32
CA VAL A 581 5.11 44.85 15.35
C VAL A 581 3.98 44.06 15.99
N ASN A 582 3.42 43.09 15.28
CA ASN A 582 2.44 42.15 15.80
C ASN A 582 3.11 40.80 16.05
N THR A 583 3.33 40.48 17.33
CA THR A 583 4.03 39.27 17.74
C THR A 583 3.19 38.01 17.60
N SER A 584 1.85 38.09 17.53
CA SER A 584 1.03 36.88 17.36
C SER A 584 0.99 36.42 15.91
N THR A 585 1.05 37.35 14.95
CA THR A 585 1.02 37.04 13.52
C THR A 585 2.38 37.10 12.84
N GLY A 586 3.43 37.57 13.53
CA GLY A 586 4.75 37.78 12.96
C GLY A 586 4.83 39.01 12.04
N LYS A 587 3.76 39.81 11.93
CA LYS A 587 3.71 40.97 11.04
C LYS A 587 4.59 42.12 11.56
N ILE A 588 5.44 42.66 10.68
CA ILE A 588 6.26 43.85 10.93
C ILE A 588 5.88 44.92 9.91
N GLU A 589 5.49 46.09 10.38
CA GLU A 589 5.18 47.23 9.51
C GLU A 589 6.42 48.10 9.34
N LEU A 590 6.94 48.15 8.11
CA LEU A 590 8.08 48.97 7.72
C LEU A 590 7.62 50.10 6.81
N ALA A 591 8.44 51.15 6.67
CA ALA A 591 8.18 52.22 5.71
C ALA A 591 8.03 51.73 4.26
N SER A 592 8.67 50.61 3.92
CA SER A 592 8.61 49.96 2.61
C SER A 592 7.41 49.02 2.42
N GLY A 593 6.55 48.85 3.44
CA GLY A 593 5.44 47.90 3.44
C GLY A 593 5.51 46.88 4.58
N ALA A 594 4.42 46.14 4.77
CA ALA A 594 4.36 45.09 5.77
C ALA A 594 5.09 43.83 5.29
N VAL A 595 5.79 43.16 6.21
CA VAL A 595 6.40 41.84 6.00
C VAL A 595 5.97 40.89 7.12
N TYR A 596 6.04 39.59 6.87
CA TYR A 596 5.68 38.55 7.83
C TYR A 596 6.90 37.73 8.19
N PHE A 597 7.31 37.78 9.45
CA PHE A 597 8.40 36.96 9.94
C PHE A 597 7.91 35.54 10.21
N ASP A 598 8.61 34.54 9.66
CA ASP A 598 8.38 33.14 9.96
C ASP A 598 8.81 32.85 11.40
N GLN A 599 7.84 32.76 12.31
CA GLN A 599 8.11 32.54 13.73
C GLN A 599 8.55 31.11 14.07
N ASN A 600 8.40 30.15 13.14
CA ASN A 600 8.74 28.75 13.36
C ASN A 600 10.14 28.40 12.86
N ALA A 601 10.55 28.95 11.72
CA ALA A 601 11.85 28.65 11.09
C ALA A 601 12.76 29.88 10.90
N GLY A 602 12.26 31.10 11.12
CA GLY A 602 13.02 32.32 10.94
C GLY A 602 14.07 32.56 12.03
N THR A 603 15.20 33.18 11.66
CA THR A 603 16.29 33.51 12.59
C THR A 603 16.35 35.01 12.84
N ILE A 604 16.49 35.41 14.10
CA ILE A 604 16.82 36.80 14.47
C ILE A 604 18.14 36.81 15.21
N ILE A 605 19.06 37.68 14.80
CA ILE A 605 20.30 37.95 15.53
C ILE A 605 20.40 39.42 15.90
N ARG A 606 21.16 39.72 16.94
CA ARG A 606 21.58 41.09 17.28
C ARG A 606 23.08 41.21 17.13
N ILE A 607 23.51 42.24 16.40
CA ILE A 607 24.91 42.64 16.30
C ILE A 607 25.12 43.85 17.20
N LYS A 608 25.85 43.65 18.29
CA LYS A 608 26.21 44.68 19.26
C LYS A 608 27.23 45.66 18.68
N THR A 609 27.38 46.81 19.35
CA THR A 609 28.35 47.86 19.00
C THR A 609 29.80 47.35 19.01
N ASP A 610 30.14 46.42 19.91
CA ASP A 610 31.45 45.76 19.99
C ASP A 610 31.66 44.67 18.91
N GLY A 611 30.66 44.42 18.06
CA GLY A 611 30.68 43.37 17.03
C GLY A 611 30.23 42.00 17.51
N THR A 612 29.89 41.83 18.79
CA THR A 612 29.39 40.56 19.34
C THR A 612 28.02 40.22 18.75
N ILE A 613 27.84 38.93 18.40
CA ILE A 613 26.60 38.41 17.81
C ILE A 613 25.85 37.60 18.87
N GLU A 614 24.57 37.93 19.05
CA GLU A 614 23.67 37.20 19.94
C GLU A 614 22.45 36.69 19.17
N SER A 615 22.01 35.46 19.49
CA SER A 615 20.73 34.95 19.01
C SER A 615 19.59 35.65 19.75
N VAL A 616 18.57 36.05 19.00
CA VAL A 616 17.36 36.68 19.51
C VAL A 616 16.19 35.74 19.21
N GLY A 617 15.74 35.00 20.21
CA GLY A 617 14.80 33.90 19.97
C GLY A 617 13.37 34.31 19.62
N LYS A 618 12.99 35.60 19.70
CA LYS A 618 11.59 36.05 19.46
C LYS A 618 11.52 37.44 18.85
N ILE A 619 10.52 37.64 17.99
CA ILE A 619 10.20 38.91 17.35
C ILE A 619 9.79 40.02 18.34
N SER A 620 9.34 39.66 19.56
CA SER A 620 9.04 40.62 20.63
C SER A 620 10.23 41.47 21.08
N ALA A 621 11.46 41.08 20.70
CA ALA A 621 12.66 41.89 20.91
C ALA A 621 12.75 43.13 19.99
N ILE A 622 11.92 43.21 18.94
CA ILE A 622 11.84 44.35 18.03
C ILE A 622 10.77 45.32 18.56
N LYS A 623 11.22 46.42 19.15
CA LYS A 623 10.35 47.50 19.63
C LYS A 623 10.07 48.50 18.52
N ALA A 624 8.79 48.78 18.30
CA ALA A 624 8.34 49.76 17.31
C ALA A 624 8.99 51.14 17.54
N ASN A 625 9.45 51.78 16.48
CA ASN A 625 10.13 53.07 16.42
C ASN A 625 11.47 53.17 17.20
N GLU A 626 11.92 52.08 17.83
CA GLU A 626 13.14 52.05 18.64
C GLU A 626 14.20 51.13 18.03
N THR A 627 13.82 49.90 17.65
CA THR A 627 14.77 48.87 17.22
C THR A 627 15.08 48.99 15.73
N LYS A 628 16.36 49.17 15.39
CA LYS A 628 16.82 49.17 14.00
C LYS A 628 17.08 47.76 13.51
N ILE A 629 16.48 47.41 12.39
CA ILE A 629 16.53 46.07 11.79
C ILE A 629 16.85 46.09 10.30
N LEU A 630 17.48 45.01 9.84
CA LEU A 630 17.58 44.61 8.44
C LEU A 630 16.79 43.31 8.27
N THR A 631 15.96 43.22 7.24
CA THR A 631 15.11 42.06 6.96
C THR A 631 15.51 41.41 5.65
N PHE A 632 15.62 40.08 5.63
CA PHE A 632 15.94 39.29 4.45
C PHE A 632 14.77 38.36 4.13
N LYS A 633 14.26 38.46 2.90
CA LYS A 633 13.09 37.69 2.45
C LYS A 633 13.45 36.22 2.29
N ALA A 634 12.52 35.34 2.63
CA ALA A 634 12.75 33.90 2.48
C ALA A 634 13.07 33.54 1.03
N ILE A 635 14.13 32.75 0.84
CA ILE A 635 14.55 32.26 -0.48
C ILE A 635 13.66 31.06 -0.82
N THR A 636 13.00 31.11 -1.97
CA THR A 636 12.12 30.03 -2.45
C THR A 636 12.79 29.14 -3.48
N GLY A 637 13.99 29.50 -3.94
CA GLY A 637 14.75 28.77 -4.95
C GLY A 637 15.75 29.66 -5.66
N TYR A 638 16.26 29.16 -6.79
CA TYR A 638 17.16 29.87 -7.69
C TYR A 638 16.74 29.66 -9.14
N THR A 639 16.81 30.71 -9.95
CA THR A 639 16.76 30.63 -11.42
C THR A 639 18.16 30.93 -11.96
N GLY A 640 18.90 29.88 -12.33
CA GLY A 640 20.34 29.99 -12.57
C GLY A 640 21.08 30.40 -11.30
N SER A 641 21.87 31.47 -11.34
CA SER A 641 22.55 32.05 -10.17
C SER A 641 21.73 33.11 -9.43
N THR A 642 20.49 33.38 -9.86
CA THR A 642 19.65 34.43 -9.28
C THR A 642 18.68 33.83 -8.25
N PRO A 643 18.72 34.26 -6.98
CA PRO A 643 17.77 33.79 -5.97
C PRO A 643 16.36 34.29 -6.26
N THR A 644 15.36 33.42 -6.06
CA THR A 644 13.95 33.78 -6.02
C THR A 644 13.51 33.92 -4.57
N TYR A 645 12.61 34.87 -4.32
CA TYR A 645 12.18 35.22 -2.96
C TYR A 645 10.68 35.09 -2.81
N SER A 646 10.25 34.79 -1.59
CA SER A 646 8.86 34.97 -1.18
C SER A 646 8.42 36.44 -1.33
N LEU A 647 7.12 36.66 -1.53
CA LEU A 647 6.59 38.00 -1.77
C LEU A 647 6.72 38.91 -0.54
N ASP A 648 6.37 38.39 0.63
CA ASP A 648 6.23 39.14 1.89
C ASP A 648 6.83 38.44 3.12
N THR A 649 7.30 37.20 2.99
CA THR A 649 7.83 36.42 4.12
C THR A 649 9.32 36.72 4.35
N VAL A 650 9.69 36.93 5.60
CA VAL A 650 11.06 37.18 6.05
C VAL A 650 11.47 36.04 6.97
N ASN A 651 12.61 35.40 6.68
CA ASN A 651 13.14 34.28 7.48
C ASN A 651 14.48 34.63 8.14
N PHE A 652 15.02 35.83 7.93
CA PHE A 652 16.20 36.29 8.65
C PHE A 652 16.10 37.78 8.98
N ILE A 653 16.38 38.14 10.24
CA ILE A 653 16.41 39.52 10.71
C ILE A 653 17.72 39.78 11.46
N ILE A 654 18.32 40.94 11.18
CA ILE A 654 19.48 41.44 11.93
C ILE A 654 19.06 42.70 12.67
N ILE A 655 19.09 42.66 14.00
CA ILE A 655 19.02 43.84 14.85
C ILE A 655 20.40 44.47 14.94
N VAL A 656 20.48 45.78 14.72
CA VAL A 656 21.74 46.52 14.73
C VAL A 656 21.73 47.52 15.89
N ASP A 657 22.62 47.31 16.86
CA ASP A 657 22.83 48.31 17.92
C ASP A 657 23.60 49.51 17.33
N GLN A 658 23.22 50.72 17.74
CA GLN A 658 23.97 51.92 17.39
C GLN A 658 25.16 52.10 18.35
N PRO A 659 26.28 52.69 17.89
CA PRO A 659 27.29 53.23 18.79
C PRO A 659 26.73 54.22 19.82
#